data_AF-A0A7J3J9B8-F1
#
_entry.id   AF-A0A7J3J9B8-F1
#
_cell.length_a   1.000
_cell.length_b   1.000
_cell.length_c   1.000
_cell.angle_alpha   90.00
_cell.angle_beta   90.00
_cell.angle_gamma   90.00
#
_symmetry.space_group_name_H-M   'P 1'
#
loop_
_entity.id
_entity.type
_entity.pdbx_description
1 polymer ?
#
loop_
_entity_poly.entity_id
_entity_poly.type
_entity_poly.pdbx_seq_one_letter_code
_entity_poly.pdbx_strand_id
1 'polypeptide(L)'
;MGALNRTCTILWVVSFSLLLILPADSSIPSQSAATTYEAHYTLLNQPLVVSTPPSLYEYYNNLSHVIKNDAEYAKFITPQIVQPIADTIRNLTQGLPYPEEQFANEVLDFVHQIPYKITGAKYPVETLIGNEGDCGAVSLLAASIMKAGGLDVILIKYTASDFAHMNVGVNLPQEPVYKTLFFSSTSVEFNNKTYWTAEATPLANWKVGDQPARMAETVYQVIPIEDCEQSSPGQVSCSLSTLLPIKVSIDFSSAPKETNRSLLIWGTIEPNIPNCNVTIYVKSEGNIQYNKTITDENGNYAFLWNFTKDGTYYISATCSGNQTYAGADSEKVAVLIGPPQLLQFQSETYNYVVGIPVSDIAIRPYMGVKDFLAAPIEVNSSFSYSFNVLSTGQSTSEVKTMTLTLPATEHTIRSRNRIIQTIQVPAKTIVVPENIPPGLQPLALPNDFNDTINNQFCFILKKTATGQYNFTAQGLANRDITALKQGNLSTVFFNATDAINIGEWYTVFTEISKDSLTIKVQDKEGTSQLSEPINTLDNDQVVLIMANNVDSAVALKNFQVGGTTEKADPTTQIVRFPTPPPKSLLFFGVAVVIIAAVMIVTGAAIHVKKSKANRKSGGAAGFHHSGGGFEPPFSHFPL
;
A
#
# COMPACT_ATOMS: atom_id res chain seq x y z
N MET A 1 39.03 -58.60 4.12
CA MET A 1 40.38 -58.28 3.61
C MET A 1 40.22 -57.24 2.51
N GLY A 2 40.87 -56.09 2.63
CA GLY A 2 40.81 -55.00 1.64
C GLY A 2 40.30 -53.69 2.24
N ALA A 3 41.20 -52.99 2.91
CA ALA A 3 41.03 -51.62 3.41
C ALA A 3 41.57 -50.60 2.40
N LEU A 4 41.11 -49.35 2.53
CA LEU A 4 41.63 -48.02 2.11
C LEU A 4 40.48 -47.21 1.48
N ASN A 5 40.21 -45.94 1.79
CA ASN A 5 40.87 -45.00 2.71
C ASN A 5 39.90 -43.82 2.98
N ARG A 6 39.95 -43.33 4.23
CA ARG A 6 39.65 -41.99 4.80
C ARG A 6 39.51 -40.84 3.78
N THR A 7 38.54 -39.92 3.90
CA THR A 7 38.52 -38.66 4.71
C THR A 7 37.14 -37.98 4.46
N CYS A 8 36.54 -37.05 5.21
CA CYS A 8 36.92 -36.13 6.28
C CYS A 8 35.64 -35.70 7.02
N THR A 9 35.69 -35.66 8.36
CA THR A 9 34.66 -35.15 9.26
C THR A 9 35.01 -33.70 9.62
N ILE A 10 34.11 -32.74 9.40
CA ILE A 10 34.18 -31.43 10.04
C ILE A 10 32.79 -31.06 10.56
N LEU A 11 32.64 -31.15 11.88
CA LEU A 11 31.59 -30.54 12.68
C LEU A 11 31.84 -29.02 12.76
N TRP A 12 30.82 -28.20 12.52
CA TRP A 12 30.72 -26.87 13.11
C TRP A 12 29.31 -26.68 13.68
N VAL A 13 29.25 -26.56 15.00
CA VAL A 13 28.10 -26.08 15.76
C VAL A 13 28.29 -24.57 15.87
N VAL A 14 27.33 -23.79 15.37
CA VAL A 14 27.25 -22.35 15.69
C VAL A 14 25.88 -22.07 16.28
N SER A 15 25.93 -21.61 17.53
CA SER A 15 24.83 -21.18 18.37
C SER A 15 24.09 -20.00 17.73
N PHE A 16 22.78 -20.13 17.53
CA PHE A 16 21.91 -19.04 17.06
C PHE A 16 21.40 -18.28 18.29
N SER A 17 22.00 -17.14 18.58
CA SER A 17 21.44 -16.12 19.47
C SER A 17 21.47 -14.81 18.73
N LEU A 18 20.40 -14.50 18.00
CA LEU A 18 20.20 -13.20 17.39
C LEU A 18 18.87 -12.64 17.90
N LEU A 19 18.99 -11.75 18.88
CA LEU A 19 17.95 -10.86 19.34
C LEU A 19 17.69 -9.86 18.20
N LEU A 20 16.61 -10.08 17.44
CA LEU A 20 16.13 -9.14 16.43
C LEU A 20 15.48 -7.94 17.13
N ILE A 21 16.25 -6.88 17.35
CA ILE A 21 15.70 -5.54 17.49
C ILE A 21 15.54 -5.03 16.05
N LEU A 22 14.30 -5.05 15.54
CA LEU A 22 13.97 -4.36 14.30
C LEU A 22 13.98 -2.85 14.60
N PRO A 23 14.87 -2.03 14.00
CA PRO A 23 14.57 -0.61 13.90
C PRO A 23 13.33 -0.47 13.01
N ALA A 24 12.36 0.34 13.45
CA ALA A 24 11.31 0.81 12.58
C ALA A 24 12.00 1.58 11.44
N ASP A 25 11.97 1.01 10.24
CA ASP A 25 12.57 1.61 9.06
C ASP A 25 11.73 2.83 8.66
N SER A 26 12.11 4.00 9.15
CA SER A 26 11.56 5.29 8.78
C SER A 26 12.40 5.95 7.67
N SER A 27 12.94 5.15 6.74
CA SER A 27 13.62 5.68 5.58
C SER A 27 12.60 6.22 4.58
N ILE A 28 12.74 7.50 4.24
CA ILE A 28 11.97 8.13 3.18
C ILE A 28 12.58 7.68 1.85
N PRO A 29 11.78 7.19 0.89
CA PRO A 29 12.29 6.91 -0.45
C PRO A 29 12.79 8.22 -1.07
N SER A 30 14.02 8.21 -1.59
CA SER A 30 14.56 9.34 -2.35
C SER A 30 13.60 9.67 -3.49
N GLN A 31 13.20 10.95 -3.57
CA GLN A 31 12.30 11.45 -4.62
C GLN A 31 13.03 11.47 -5.96
N SER A 32 12.93 10.36 -6.69
CA SER A 32 13.07 10.32 -8.15
C SER A 32 11.67 10.38 -8.75
N ALA A 33 11.51 11.14 -9.85
CA ALA A 33 10.26 11.26 -10.61
C ALA A 33 9.57 9.89 -10.79
N ALA A 34 8.26 9.84 -10.54
CA ALA A 34 7.47 8.62 -10.48
C ALA A 34 7.64 7.76 -11.75
N THR A 35 8.47 6.72 -11.66
CA THR A 35 8.61 5.71 -12.71
C THR A 35 7.43 4.75 -12.60
N THR A 36 6.57 4.77 -13.61
CA THR A 36 5.50 3.79 -13.77
C THR A 36 6.07 2.41 -14.04
N TYR A 37 5.44 1.35 -13.55
CA TYR A 37 5.83 -0.01 -13.90
C TYR A 37 5.20 -0.40 -15.23
N GLU A 38 6.02 -0.75 -16.23
CA GLU A 38 5.55 -1.15 -17.55
C GLU A 38 5.89 -2.62 -17.84
N ALA A 39 4.89 -3.37 -18.31
CA ALA A 39 5.02 -4.76 -18.72
C ALA A 39 4.50 -4.94 -20.16
N HIS A 40 5.16 -5.82 -20.91
CA HIS A 40 4.84 -6.11 -22.31
C HIS A 40 4.40 -7.55 -22.48
N TYR A 41 3.27 -7.73 -23.16
CA TYR A 41 2.68 -9.02 -23.49
C TYR A 41 2.35 -9.07 -24.99
N THR A 42 1.94 -10.23 -25.47
CA THR A 42 1.44 -10.44 -26.83
C THR A 42 0.07 -11.10 -26.79
N LEU A 43 -0.92 -10.54 -27.50
CA LEU A 43 -2.26 -11.09 -27.66
C LEU A 43 -2.60 -11.19 -29.14
N LEU A 44 -3.04 -12.34 -29.63
CA LEU A 44 -3.34 -12.55 -31.06
C LEU A 44 -2.25 -12.01 -32.02
N ASN A 45 -0.97 -12.19 -31.67
CA ASN A 45 0.20 -11.64 -32.39
C ASN A 45 0.30 -10.10 -32.43
N GLN A 46 -0.43 -9.39 -31.57
CA GLN A 46 -0.34 -7.95 -31.37
C GLN A 46 0.36 -7.64 -30.05
N PRO A 47 1.17 -6.58 -29.96
CA PRO A 47 1.75 -6.18 -28.69
C PRO A 47 0.66 -5.66 -27.75
N LEU A 48 0.85 -5.90 -26.46
CA LEU A 48 0.04 -5.34 -25.39
C LEU A 48 0.98 -4.71 -24.36
N VAL A 49 0.76 -3.43 -24.06
CA VAL A 49 1.48 -2.71 -23.02
C VAL A 49 0.55 -2.50 -21.84
N VAL A 50 1.01 -2.88 -20.64
CA VAL A 50 0.31 -2.65 -19.38
C VAL A 50 1.19 -1.76 -18.51
N SER A 51 0.64 -0.65 -18.03
CA SER A 51 1.34 0.29 -17.15
C SER A 51 0.61 0.43 -15.81
N THR A 52 1.36 0.42 -14.71
CA THR A 52 0.84 0.48 -13.34
C THR A 52 1.46 1.64 -12.57
N PRO A 53 0.66 2.58 -12.04
CA PRO A 53 1.15 3.62 -11.14
C PRO A 53 1.70 3.04 -9.83
N PRO A 54 2.84 3.55 -9.31
CA PRO A 54 3.43 3.05 -8.07
C PRO A 54 2.52 3.07 -6.85
N SER A 55 1.69 4.11 -6.70
CA SER A 55 0.71 4.24 -5.62
C SER A 55 -0.32 3.10 -5.59
N LEU A 56 -0.73 2.61 -6.77
CA LEU A 56 -1.66 1.49 -6.88
C LEU A 56 -1.02 0.23 -6.33
N TYR A 57 0.24 -0.03 -6.70
CA TYR A 57 1.01 -1.13 -6.12
C TYR A 57 1.20 -0.99 -4.61
N GLU A 58 1.61 0.20 -4.13
CA GLU A 58 1.82 0.45 -2.70
C GLU A 58 0.53 0.18 -1.92
N TYR A 59 -0.63 0.60 -2.42
CA TYR A 59 -1.91 0.31 -1.79
C TYR A 59 -2.14 -1.20 -1.59
N TYR A 60 -2.10 -1.99 -2.66
CA TYR A 60 -2.37 -3.44 -2.57
C TYR A 60 -1.28 -4.20 -1.81
N ASN A 61 -0.02 -3.80 -1.94
CA ASN A 61 1.09 -4.40 -1.20
C ASN A 61 0.99 -4.16 0.32
N ASN A 62 0.29 -3.10 0.76
CA ASN A 62 0.03 -2.84 2.19
C ASN A 62 -1.26 -3.52 2.71
N LEU A 63 -2.06 -4.15 1.85
CA LEU A 63 -3.21 -4.94 2.30
C LEU A 63 -2.75 -6.27 2.91
N SER A 64 -3.62 -6.91 3.69
CA SER A 64 -3.28 -8.18 4.32
C SER A 64 -3.31 -9.35 3.32
N HIS A 65 -2.19 -10.06 3.21
CA HIS A 65 -2.08 -11.33 2.47
C HIS A 65 -2.41 -12.57 3.30
N VAL A 66 -2.80 -12.42 4.57
CA VAL A 66 -3.13 -13.56 5.46
C VAL A 66 -4.41 -14.23 4.97
N ILE A 67 -4.39 -15.56 4.83
CA ILE A 67 -5.56 -16.37 4.46
C ILE A 67 -5.89 -17.28 5.64
N LYS A 68 -7.05 -17.06 6.28
CA LYS A 68 -7.49 -17.88 7.42
C LYS A 68 -8.31 -19.10 6.99
N ASN A 69 -9.00 -18.99 5.86
CA ASN A 69 -9.78 -20.06 5.27
C ASN A 69 -9.92 -19.84 3.76
N ASP A 70 -10.35 -20.87 3.02
CA ASP A 70 -10.34 -20.85 1.56
C ASP A 70 -11.32 -19.84 0.93
N ALA A 71 -12.38 -19.42 1.62
CA ALA A 71 -13.25 -18.36 1.09
C ALA A 71 -12.51 -17.00 0.99
N GLU A 72 -11.48 -16.77 1.81
CA GLU A 72 -10.70 -15.54 1.77
C GLU A 72 -9.82 -15.39 0.52
N TYR A 73 -9.71 -16.40 -0.34
CA TYR A 73 -9.08 -16.22 -1.65
C TYR A 73 -9.87 -15.24 -2.54
N ALA A 74 -11.19 -15.15 -2.37
CA ALA A 74 -12.04 -14.26 -3.15
C ALA A 74 -11.61 -12.79 -3.04
N LYS A 75 -11.07 -12.35 -1.89
CA LYS A 75 -10.63 -10.96 -1.68
C LYS A 75 -9.48 -10.53 -2.61
N PHE A 76 -8.68 -11.49 -3.10
CA PHE A 76 -7.60 -11.21 -4.04
C PHE A 76 -8.10 -11.07 -5.48
N ILE A 77 -9.37 -11.35 -5.73
CA ILE A 77 -10.00 -11.10 -7.02
C ILE A 77 -10.40 -9.63 -7.05
N THR A 78 -9.72 -8.85 -7.88
CA THR A 78 -9.86 -7.39 -7.97
C THR A 78 -10.16 -6.98 -9.42
N PRO A 79 -11.40 -7.18 -9.91
CA PRO A 79 -11.72 -6.97 -11.32
C PRO A 79 -11.47 -5.54 -11.82
N GLN A 80 -11.75 -4.54 -10.98
CA GLN A 80 -11.72 -3.13 -11.33
C GLN A 80 -10.30 -2.66 -11.67
N ILE A 81 -9.25 -3.21 -11.05
CA ILE A 81 -7.87 -2.81 -11.37
C ILE A 81 -7.41 -3.29 -12.74
N VAL A 82 -7.95 -4.40 -13.23
CA VAL A 82 -7.57 -5.03 -14.51
C VAL A 82 -8.61 -4.81 -15.60
N GLN A 83 -9.62 -3.97 -15.35
CA GLN A 83 -10.67 -3.65 -16.32
C GLN A 83 -10.10 -3.24 -17.69
N PRO A 84 -9.06 -2.39 -17.79
CA PRO A 84 -8.53 -2.00 -19.10
C PRO A 84 -7.89 -3.16 -19.88
N ILE A 85 -7.34 -4.17 -19.19
CA ILE A 85 -6.86 -5.40 -19.84
C ILE A 85 -8.05 -6.20 -20.37
N ALA A 86 -9.08 -6.38 -19.54
CA ALA A 86 -10.29 -7.10 -19.94
C ALA A 86 -10.99 -6.42 -21.13
N ASP A 87 -11.15 -5.10 -21.12
CA ASP A 87 -11.74 -4.34 -22.21
C ASP A 87 -10.94 -4.51 -23.51
N THR A 88 -9.60 -4.51 -23.42
CA THR A 88 -8.73 -4.69 -24.58
C THR A 88 -8.88 -6.09 -25.18
N ILE A 89 -8.85 -7.15 -24.35
CA ILE A 89 -9.06 -8.53 -24.81
C ILE A 89 -10.48 -8.69 -25.38
N ARG A 90 -11.49 -8.10 -24.74
CA ARG A 90 -12.88 -8.16 -25.18
C ARG A 90 -13.06 -7.49 -26.55
N ASN A 91 -12.44 -6.33 -26.75
CA ASN A 91 -12.45 -5.64 -28.04
C ASN A 91 -11.85 -6.48 -29.18
N LEU A 92 -10.79 -7.23 -28.88
CA LEU A 92 -10.15 -8.14 -29.84
C LEU A 92 -10.98 -9.39 -30.16
N THR A 93 -11.76 -9.88 -29.19
CA THR A 93 -12.40 -11.21 -29.26
C THR A 93 -13.90 -11.17 -29.55
N GLN A 94 -14.59 -10.06 -29.29
CA GLN A 94 -16.06 -9.95 -29.42
C GLN A 94 -16.61 -10.26 -30.82
N GLY A 95 -15.81 -10.04 -31.88
CA GLY A 95 -16.19 -10.32 -33.26
C GLY A 95 -15.90 -11.75 -33.73
N LEU A 96 -15.27 -12.57 -32.89
CA LEU A 96 -14.89 -13.94 -33.21
C LEU A 96 -16.03 -14.93 -32.89
N PRO A 97 -16.06 -16.11 -33.53
CA PRO A 97 -16.97 -17.19 -33.13
C PRO A 97 -16.74 -17.59 -31.68
N TYR A 98 -17.83 -17.80 -30.94
CA TYR A 98 -17.81 -18.16 -29.51
C TYR A 98 -17.06 -17.12 -28.65
N PRO A 99 -17.51 -15.84 -28.65
CA PRO A 99 -16.73 -14.72 -28.11
C PRO A 99 -16.42 -14.86 -26.61
N GLU A 100 -17.28 -15.49 -25.82
CA GLU A 100 -17.00 -15.75 -24.39
C GLU A 100 -15.86 -16.76 -24.18
N GLU A 101 -15.82 -17.82 -24.99
CA GLU A 101 -14.74 -18.81 -24.95
C GLU A 101 -13.43 -18.22 -25.49
N GLN A 102 -13.50 -17.42 -26.57
CA GLN A 102 -12.34 -16.72 -27.12
C GLN A 102 -11.75 -15.74 -26.12
N PHE A 103 -12.59 -14.94 -25.46
CA PHE A 103 -12.15 -14.04 -24.41
C PHE A 103 -11.46 -14.80 -23.28
N ALA A 104 -12.06 -15.87 -22.76
CA ALA A 104 -11.45 -16.68 -21.70
C ALA A 104 -10.11 -17.31 -22.14
N ASN A 105 -10.03 -17.83 -23.38
CA ASN A 105 -8.80 -18.39 -23.93
C ASN A 105 -7.69 -17.33 -24.10
N GLU A 106 -8.02 -16.11 -24.51
CA GLU A 106 -7.03 -15.02 -24.60
C GLU A 106 -6.59 -14.53 -23.22
N VAL A 107 -7.45 -14.61 -22.19
CA VAL A 107 -7.02 -14.38 -20.81
C VAL A 107 -6.02 -15.47 -20.36
N LEU A 108 -6.23 -16.73 -20.74
CA LEU A 108 -5.25 -17.80 -20.48
C LEU A 108 -3.93 -17.53 -21.21
N ASP A 109 -3.99 -17.18 -22.50
CA ASP A 109 -2.79 -16.86 -23.29
C ASP A 109 -2.05 -15.64 -22.72
N PHE A 110 -2.75 -14.68 -22.11
CA PHE A 110 -2.16 -13.57 -21.35
C PHE A 110 -1.39 -14.08 -20.12
N VAL A 111 -2.06 -14.79 -19.20
CA VAL A 111 -1.40 -15.21 -17.93
C VAL A 111 -0.32 -16.28 -18.15
N HIS A 112 -0.40 -17.06 -19.23
CA HIS A 112 0.63 -18.04 -19.59
C HIS A 112 1.97 -17.40 -19.98
N GLN A 113 2.00 -16.09 -20.22
CA GLN A 113 3.25 -15.36 -20.47
C GLN A 113 4.01 -15.02 -19.18
N ILE A 114 3.38 -15.19 -18.02
CA ILE A 114 3.96 -14.87 -16.71
C ILE A 114 4.78 -16.07 -16.20
N PRO A 115 6.08 -15.89 -15.91
CA PRO A 115 6.93 -16.92 -15.34
C PRO A 115 6.38 -17.55 -14.06
N TYR A 116 6.43 -18.88 -13.99
CA TYR A 116 6.03 -19.61 -12.80
C TYR A 116 7.07 -19.48 -11.69
N LYS A 117 6.66 -19.00 -10.51
CA LYS A 117 7.49 -18.94 -9.29
C LYS A 117 6.62 -19.11 -8.06
N ILE A 118 7.07 -19.93 -7.10
CA ILE A 118 6.36 -20.12 -5.83
C ILE A 118 6.37 -18.80 -5.04
N THR A 119 5.19 -18.21 -4.81
CA THR A 119 5.06 -16.90 -4.15
C THR A 119 3.98 -16.83 -3.08
N GLY A 120 3.00 -17.74 -3.10
CA GLY A 120 1.75 -17.57 -2.37
C GLY A 120 0.77 -16.65 -3.10
N ALA A 121 -0.38 -16.41 -2.47
CA ALA A 121 -1.43 -15.55 -3.01
C ALA A 121 -0.97 -14.09 -3.11
N LYS A 122 -1.27 -13.48 -4.26
CA LYS A 122 -0.95 -12.10 -4.61
C LYS A 122 -2.20 -11.41 -5.14
N TYR A 123 -2.34 -10.12 -4.88
CA TYR A 123 -3.27 -9.28 -5.64
C TYR A 123 -2.77 -9.18 -7.08
N PRO A 124 -3.67 -9.13 -8.08
CA PRO A 124 -3.30 -9.13 -9.50
C PRO A 124 -2.27 -8.06 -9.87
N VAL A 125 -2.31 -6.88 -9.25
CA VAL A 125 -1.31 -5.81 -9.48
C VAL A 125 0.11 -6.22 -9.08
N GLU A 126 0.27 -7.02 -8.02
CA GLU A 126 1.58 -7.52 -7.58
C GLU A 126 2.11 -8.59 -8.52
N THR A 127 1.22 -9.41 -9.09
CA THR A 127 1.57 -10.40 -10.12
C THR A 127 2.03 -9.71 -11.41
N LEU A 128 1.34 -8.65 -11.82
CA LEU A 128 1.71 -7.86 -13.01
C LEU A 128 3.08 -7.19 -12.85
N ILE A 129 3.31 -6.53 -11.71
CA ILE A 129 4.58 -5.82 -11.45
C ILE A 129 5.74 -6.78 -11.22
N GLY A 130 5.53 -7.83 -10.43
CA GLY A 130 6.56 -8.83 -10.19
C GLY A 130 6.90 -9.64 -11.43
N ASN A 131 5.98 -9.69 -12.41
CA ASN A 131 6.02 -10.57 -13.57
C ASN A 131 6.40 -12.00 -13.19
N GLU A 132 5.79 -12.50 -12.11
CA GLU A 132 6.02 -13.83 -11.55
C GLU A 132 4.88 -14.23 -10.61
N GLY A 133 4.51 -15.51 -10.65
CA GLY A 133 3.49 -16.06 -9.74
C GLY A 133 3.37 -17.58 -9.80
N ASP A 134 2.79 -18.18 -8.77
CA ASP A 134 2.44 -19.60 -8.76
C ASP A 134 1.01 -19.83 -9.27
N CYS A 135 0.54 -21.07 -9.22
CA CYS A 135 -0.81 -21.45 -9.66
C CYS A 135 -1.92 -20.60 -9.00
N GLY A 136 -1.73 -20.19 -7.74
CA GLY A 136 -2.66 -19.31 -7.05
C GLY A 136 -2.60 -17.89 -7.62
N ALA A 137 -1.41 -17.29 -7.66
CA ALA A 137 -1.23 -15.91 -8.13
C ALA A 137 -1.72 -15.69 -9.57
N VAL A 138 -1.42 -16.61 -10.49
CA VAL A 138 -1.87 -16.49 -11.90
C VAL A 138 -3.36 -16.81 -12.08
N SER A 139 -3.92 -17.73 -11.28
CA SER A 139 -5.37 -18.00 -11.30
C SER A 139 -6.17 -16.82 -10.75
N LEU A 140 -5.68 -16.14 -9.71
CA LEU A 140 -6.31 -14.94 -9.15
C LEU A 140 -6.31 -13.78 -10.17
N LEU A 141 -5.20 -13.60 -10.91
CA LEU A 141 -5.12 -12.64 -12.01
C LEU A 141 -6.08 -13.00 -13.16
N ALA A 142 -6.08 -14.26 -13.61
CA ALA A 142 -6.98 -14.72 -14.66
C ALA A 142 -8.45 -14.55 -14.28
N ALA A 143 -8.83 -14.97 -13.06
CA ALA A 143 -10.19 -14.81 -12.55
C ALA A 143 -10.61 -13.33 -12.47
N SER A 144 -9.70 -12.44 -12.05
CA SER A 144 -9.95 -10.99 -12.00
C SER A 144 -10.23 -10.41 -13.39
N ILE A 145 -9.41 -10.76 -14.39
CA ILE A 145 -9.59 -10.30 -15.78
C ILE A 145 -10.89 -10.88 -16.37
N MET A 146 -11.14 -12.18 -16.18
CA MET A 146 -12.35 -12.83 -16.69
C MET A 146 -13.62 -12.20 -16.10
N LYS A 147 -13.63 -11.97 -14.78
CA LYS A 147 -14.72 -11.31 -14.07
C LYS A 147 -14.92 -9.87 -14.53
N ALA A 148 -13.84 -9.10 -14.72
CA ALA A 148 -13.88 -7.74 -15.25
C ALA A 148 -14.46 -7.69 -16.67
N GLY A 149 -14.17 -8.71 -17.48
CA GLY A 149 -14.77 -8.85 -18.80
C GLY A 149 -16.24 -9.21 -18.78
N GLY A 150 -16.84 -9.55 -17.64
CA GLY A 150 -18.25 -9.92 -17.51
C GLY A 150 -18.52 -11.43 -17.52
N LEU A 151 -17.51 -12.28 -17.42
CA LEU A 151 -17.71 -13.72 -17.24
C LEU A 151 -18.15 -14.05 -15.81
N ASP A 152 -18.94 -15.12 -15.69
CA ASP A 152 -19.23 -15.77 -14.41
C ASP A 152 -18.16 -16.83 -14.14
N VAL A 153 -17.47 -16.68 -13.00
CA VAL A 153 -16.20 -17.33 -12.71
C VAL A 153 -16.20 -17.83 -11.27
N ILE A 154 -15.52 -18.95 -11.02
CA ILE A 154 -15.19 -19.48 -9.69
C ILE A 154 -13.70 -19.82 -9.62
N LEU A 155 -13.16 -19.99 -8.42
CA LEU A 155 -11.88 -20.68 -8.25
C LEU A 155 -12.10 -22.15 -7.94
N ILE A 156 -11.21 -23.00 -8.43
CA ILE A 156 -11.19 -24.44 -8.17
C ILE A 156 -9.85 -24.75 -7.50
N LYS A 157 -9.91 -25.16 -6.23
CA LYS A 157 -8.74 -25.56 -5.45
C LYS A 157 -8.65 -27.07 -5.39
N TYR A 158 -7.57 -27.63 -5.90
CA TYR A 158 -7.27 -29.07 -5.84
C TYR A 158 -6.37 -29.35 -4.65
N THR A 159 -6.69 -30.37 -3.86
CA THR A 159 -5.88 -30.76 -2.70
C THR A 159 -5.74 -32.28 -2.62
N ALA A 160 -4.50 -32.73 -2.55
CA ALA A 160 -4.10 -34.11 -2.22
C ALA A 160 -2.89 -34.08 -1.27
N SER A 161 -2.47 -35.25 -0.77
CA SER A 161 -1.42 -35.37 0.25
C SER A 161 -0.07 -34.74 -0.11
N ASP A 162 0.26 -34.66 -1.41
CA ASP A 162 1.53 -34.17 -1.95
C ASP A 162 1.33 -33.12 -3.06
N PHE A 163 0.11 -32.60 -3.21
CA PHE A 163 -0.28 -31.73 -4.31
C PHE A 163 -1.32 -30.72 -3.86
N ALA A 164 -1.02 -29.45 -4.09
CA ALA A 164 -1.99 -28.37 -4.01
C ALA A 164 -1.89 -27.56 -5.30
N HIS A 165 -3.03 -27.24 -5.89
CA HIS A 165 -3.11 -26.46 -7.11
C HIS A 165 -4.37 -25.61 -7.11
N MET A 166 -4.31 -24.47 -7.76
CA MET A 166 -5.46 -23.60 -7.93
C MET A 166 -5.66 -23.33 -9.41
N ASN A 167 -6.92 -23.33 -9.80
CA ASN A 167 -7.35 -23.10 -11.16
C ASN A 167 -8.61 -22.23 -11.19
N VAL A 168 -9.02 -21.80 -12.38
CA VAL A 168 -10.24 -21.03 -12.64
C VAL A 168 -11.30 -21.95 -13.24
N GLY A 169 -12.55 -21.77 -12.82
CA GLY A 169 -13.72 -22.34 -13.48
C GLY A 169 -14.53 -21.23 -14.13
N VAL A 170 -14.88 -21.37 -15.41
CA VAL A 170 -15.61 -20.35 -16.18
C VAL A 170 -16.94 -20.91 -16.68
N ASN A 171 -18.03 -20.20 -16.39
CA ASN A 171 -19.33 -20.52 -16.96
C ASN A 171 -19.44 -19.92 -18.37
N LEU A 172 -19.69 -20.78 -19.35
CA LEU A 172 -19.86 -20.41 -20.75
C LEU A 172 -21.26 -20.81 -21.23
N PRO A 173 -21.82 -20.13 -22.26
CA PRO A 173 -23.13 -20.48 -22.82
C PRO A 173 -23.21 -21.90 -23.41
N GLN A 174 -22.07 -22.52 -23.69
CA GLN A 174 -21.95 -23.82 -24.34
C GLN A 174 -20.67 -24.54 -23.91
N GLU A 175 -20.57 -25.81 -24.28
CA GLU A 175 -19.33 -26.59 -24.13
C GLU A 175 -18.17 -25.99 -24.96
N PRO A 176 -16.94 -25.94 -24.40
CA PRO A 176 -15.77 -25.46 -25.11
C PRO A 176 -15.50 -26.23 -26.41
N VAL A 177 -15.29 -25.47 -27.48
CA VAL A 177 -15.03 -26.01 -28.83
C VAL A 177 -13.56 -25.98 -29.23
N TYR A 178 -12.74 -25.15 -28.58
CA TYR A 178 -11.32 -24.96 -28.89
C TYR A 178 -10.37 -25.79 -28.00
N LYS A 179 -10.92 -26.72 -27.21
CA LYS A 179 -10.14 -27.66 -26.40
C LYS A 179 -9.13 -28.45 -27.22
N THR A 180 -8.07 -28.90 -26.57
CA THR A 180 -7.03 -29.70 -27.24
C THR A 180 -7.64 -30.98 -27.81
N LEU A 181 -7.32 -31.27 -29.07
CA LEU A 181 -7.81 -32.45 -29.78
C LEU A 181 -7.53 -33.72 -28.94
N PHE A 182 -8.54 -34.59 -28.80
CA PHE A 182 -8.53 -35.82 -28.00
C PHE A 182 -8.71 -35.67 -26.48
N PHE A 183 -8.86 -34.47 -25.92
CA PHE A 183 -9.36 -34.30 -24.56
C PHE A 183 -10.88 -34.12 -24.53
N SER A 184 -11.52 -34.76 -23.55
CA SER A 184 -12.88 -34.43 -23.15
C SER A 184 -12.85 -33.14 -22.34
N SER A 185 -13.84 -32.26 -22.54
CA SER A 185 -13.96 -31.05 -21.72
C SER A 185 -14.17 -31.43 -20.27
N THR A 186 -13.44 -30.77 -19.38
CA THR A 186 -13.56 -30.92 -17.93
C THR A 186 -14.30 -29.74 -17.32
N SER A 187 -15.19 -30.01 -16.38
CA SER A 187 -16.01 -29.01 -15.69
C SER A 187 -16.28 -29.41 -14.25
N VAL A 188 -16.73 -28.43 -13.47
CA VAL A 188 -17.31 -28.61 -12.15
C VAL A 188 -18.72 -28.02 -12.12
N GLU A 189 -19.61 -28.64 -11.35
CA GLU A 189 -20.97 -28.15 -11.16
C GLU A 189 -21.06 -27.36 -9.86
N PHE A 190 -21.58 -26.13 -9.92
CA PHE A 190 -21.77 -25.28 -8.76
C PHE A 190 -23.00 -24.40 -8.95
N ASN A 191 -23.87 -24.31 -7.94
CA ASN A 191 -25.11 -23.51 -7.97
C ASN A 191 -25.96 -23.71 -9.25
N ASN A 192 -26.13 -24.96 -9.68
CA ASN A 192 -26.86 -25.35 -10.90
C ASN A 192 -26.28 -24.77 -12.20
N LYS A 193 -24.98 -24.47 -12.21
CA LYS A 193 -24.23 -24.01 -13.38
C LYS A 193 -23.00 -24.88 -13.58
N THR A 194 -22.70 -25.14 -14.85
CA THR A 194 -21.47 -25.79 -15.28
C THR A 194 -20.35 -24.76 -15.42
N TYR A 195 -19.23 -24.98 -14.75
CA TYR A 195 -18.02 -24.17 -14.88
C TYR A 195 -16.91 -25.00 -15.51
N TRP A 196 -16.48 -24.63 -16.71
CA TRP A 196 -15.41 -25.31 -17.45
C TRP A 196 -14.05 -24.96 -16.87
N THR A 197 -13.15 -25.93 -16.79
CA THR A 197 -11.81 -25.73 -16.21
C THR A 197 -10.95 -24.86 -17.12
N ALA A 198 -10.21 -23.91 -16.56
CA ALA A 198 -9.41 -22.96 -17.32
C ALA A 198 -7.99 -22.86 -16.74
N GLU A 199 -7.14 -23.86 -17.04
CA GLU A 199 -5.78 -24.01 -16.50
C GLU A 199 -4.88 -22.81 -16.77
N ALA A 200 -4.67 -22.00 -15.73
CA ALA A 200 -3.92 -20.75 -15.78
C ALA A 200 -2.39 -20.91 -15.76
N THR A 201 -1.84 -22.10 -15.48
CA THR A 201 -0.37 -22.30 -15.50
C THR A 201 0.16 -22.69 -16.89
N PRO A 202 1.32 -22.16 -17.33
CA PRO A 202 1.82 -22.32 -18.71
C PRO A 202 2.49 -23.67 -19.01
N LEU A 203 2.10 -24.76 -18.35
CA LEU A 203 2.73 -26.07 -18.54
C LEU A 203 2.43 -26.70 -19.92
N ALA A 204 1.35 -26.28 -20.56
CA ALA A 204 1.02 -26.59 -21.95
C ALA A 204 0.17 -25.45 -22.54
N ASN A 205 -0.27 -25.60 -23.79
CA ASN A 205 -1.16 -24.66 -24.45
C ASN A 205 -2.63 -24.92 -24.06
N TRP A 206 -2.91 -24.87 -22.76
CA TRP A 206 -4.22 -25.20 -22.21
C TRP A 206 -5.28 -24.21 -22.71
N LYS A 207 -6.38 -24.74 -23.22
CA LYS A 207 -7.58 -23.97 -23.53
C LYS A 207 -8.67 -24.29 -22.50
N VAL A 208 -9.70 -23.46 -22.45
CA VAL A 208 -10.86 -23.71 -21.59
C VAL A 208 -11.43 -25.09 -21.89
N GLY A 209 -11.73 -25.85 -20.84
CA GLY A 209 -12.12 -27.26 -20.89
C GLY A 209 -10.94 -28.23 -20.78
N ASP A 210 -9.70 -27.81 -21.03
CA ASP A 210 -8.54 -28.68 -20.82
C ASP A 210 -8.20 -28.81 -19.34
N GLN A 211 -7.66 -29.97 -18.96
CA GLN A 211 -7.17 -30.22 -17.60
C GLN A 211 -6.01 -31.23 -17.61
N PRO A 212 -4.89 -30.94 -16.91
CA PRO A 212 -3.86 -31.93 -16.58
C PRO A 212 -4.41 -33.21 -15.94
N ALA A 213 -3.90 -34.37 -16.37
CA ALA A 213 -4.33 -35.68 -15.87
C ALA A 213 -4.26 -35.81 -14.34
N ARG A 214 -3.26 -35.20 -13.69
CA ARG A 214 -3.10 -35.23 -12.22
C ARG A 214 -4.31 -34.64 -11.48
N MET A 215 -5.02 -33.67 -12.08
CA MET A 215 -6.20 -33.06 -11.46
C MET A 215 -7.46 -33.89 -11.63
N ALA A 216 -7.54 -34.78 -12.63
CA ALA A 216 -8.75 -35.57 -12.90
C ALA A 216 -9.09 -36.55 -11.77
N GLU A 217 -8.09 -36.94 -10.98
CA GLU A 217 -8.22 -37.89 -9.86
C GLU A 217 -8.14 -37.19 -8.48
N THR A 218 -8.06 -35.85 -8.46
CA THR A 218 -7.86 -35.08 -7.22
C THR A 218 -9.16 -34.51 -6.68
N VAL A 219 -9.32 -34.50 -5.35
CA VAL A 219 -10.44 -33.82 -4.69
C VAL A 219 -10.32 -32.32 -4.90
N TYR A 220 -11.41 -31.69 -5.30
CA TYR A 220 -11.48 -30.24 -5.48
C TYR A 220 -12.46 -29.60 -4.50
N GLN A 221 -12.22 -28.31 -4.24
CA GLN A 221 -13.13 -27.41 -3.56
C GLN A 221 -13.41 -26.22 -4.47
N VAL A 222 -14.69 -25.88 -4.61
CA VAL A 222 -15.12 -24.64 -5.28
C VAL A 222 -15.05 -23.51 -4.26
N ILE A 223 -14.41 -22.41 -4.66
CA ILE A 223 -14.39 -21.16 -3.93
C ILE A 223 -15.15 -20.13 -4.78
N PRO A 224 -16.35 -19.74 -4.35
CA PRO A 224 -17.12 -18.69 -5.01
C PRO A 224 -16.40 -17.34 -4.90
N ILE A 225 -16.68 -16.44 -5.84
CA ILE A 225 -16.00 -15.13 -5.93
C ILE A 225 -16.95 -13.98 -5.60
N GLU A 226 -18.09 -14.25 -4.96
CA GLU A 226 -19.08 -13.24 -4.63
C GLU A 226 -18.51 -12.14 -3.71
N ASP A 227 -17.57 -12.51 -2.84
CA ASP A 227 -16.86 -11.61 -1.92
C ASP A 227 -15.60 -10.98 -2.54
N CYS A 228 -15.54 -10.87 -3.88
CA CYS A 228 -14.46 -10.16 -4.56
C CYS A 228 -14.48 -8.65 -4.26
N GLU A 229 -13.39 -7.95 -4.56
CA GLU A 229 -13.32 -6.50 -4.37
C GLU A 229 -14.42 -5.78 -5.17
N GLN A 230 -15.11 -4.86 -4.51
CA GLN A 230 -16.21 -4.09 -5.10
C GLN A 230 -15.75 -2.70 -5.58
N SER A 231 -14.66 -2.18 -5.02
CA SER A 231 -14.11 -0.88 -5.36
C SER A 231 -12.59 -0.89 -5.23
N SER A 232 -11.92 -0.32 -6.23
CA SER A 232 -10.47 -0.14 -6.23
C SER A 232 -10.10 1.35 -6.13
N PRO A 233 -8.95 1.73 -5.54
CA PRO A 233 -8.43 3.09 -5.65
C PRO A 233 -8.08 3.50 -7.08
N GLY A 234 -7.79 2.57 -7.99
CA GLY A 234 -7.41 2.91 -9.37
C GLY A 234 -7.42 1.71 -10.31
N GLN A 235 -6.77 1.83 -11.45
CA GLN A 235 -6.62 0.74 -12.40
C GLN A 235 -5.30 0.86 -13.15
N VAL A 236 -4.87 -0.23 -13.78
CA VAL A 236 -3.74 -0.20 -14.72
C VAL A 236 -4.15 0.53 -15.99
N SER A 237 -3.19 1.09 -16.72
CA SER A 237 -3.38 1.51 -18.11
C SER A 237 -3.05 0.34 -19.04
N CYS A 238 -3.76 0.22 -20.16
CA CYS A 238 -3.53 -0.88 -21.11
C CYS A 238 -3.76 -0.41 -22.56
N SER A 239 -2.84 -0.77 -23.47
CA SER A 239 -2.93 -0.39 -24.88
C SER A 239 -2.27 -1.42 -25.79
N LEU A 240 -2.73 -1.49 -27.04
CA LEU A 240 -2.09 -2.28 -28.11
C LEU A 240 -0.92 -1.54 -28.77
N SER A 241 -0.58 -0.35 -28.27
CA SER A 241 0.55 0.47 -28.68
C SER A 241 1.26 1.06 -27.47
N THR A 242 2.36 1.77 -27.69
CA THR A 242 3.06 2.49 -26.62
C THR A 242 2.14 3.50 -25.94
N LEU A 243 2.16 3.53 -24.61
CA LEU A 243 1.44 4.51 -23.80
C LEU A 243 2.25 5.81 -23.70
N LEU A 244 1.57 6.95 -23.84
CA LEU A 244 2.19 8.26 -23.65
C LEU A 244 2.28 8.60 -22.14
N PRO A 245 3.37 9.20 -21.66
CA PRO A 245 3.49 9.59 -20.26
C PRO A 245 2.57 10.77 -19.93
N ILE A 246 2.14 10.84 -18.67
CA ILE A 246 1.46 12.01 -18.09
C ILE A 246 2.24 12.48 -16.87
N LYS A 247 2.04 13.75 -16.51
CA LYS A 247 2.53 14.36 -15.28
C LYS A 247 1.34 14.75 -14.43
N VAL A 248 1.36 14.36 -13.16
CA VAL A 248 0.37 14.77 -12.16
C VAL A 248 1.07 15.70 -11.17
N SER A 249 0.53 16.90 -10.98
CA SER A 249 0.98 17.82 -9.92
C SER A 249 0.07 17.69 -8.70
N ILE A 250 0.57 18.04 -7.52
CA ILE A 250 -0.23 18.15 -6.28
C ILE A 250 0.20 19.39 -5.52
N ASP A 251 -0.79 20.07 -4.96
CA ASP A 251 -0.61 21.26 -4.14
C ASP A 251 -1.73 21.35 -3.09
N PHE A 252 -1.55 22.24 -2.12
CA PHE A 252 -2.39 22.41 -0.95
C PHE A 252 -2.71 23.89 -0.76
N SER A 253 -3.93 24.17 -0.34
CA SER A 253 -4.32 25.50 0.13
C SER A 253 -5.21 25.37 1.36
N SER A 254 -5.29 26.48 2.10
CA SER A 254 -6.20 26.55 3.25
C SER A 254 -7.63 26.38 2.73
N ALA A 255 -8.42 25.55 3.42
CA ALA A 255 -9.81 25.37 3.04
C ALA A 255 -10.59 26.69 3.15
N PRO A 256 -11.65 26.88 2.34
CA PRO A 256 -12.64 27.92 2.60
C PRO A 256 -13.14 27.82 4.05
N LYS A 257 -13.54 28.93 4.66
CA LYS A 257 -14.05 28.95 6.05
C LYS A 257 -15.23 27.99 6.20
N GLU A 258 -14.96 26.84 6.79
CA GLU A 258 -15.89 25.73 7.01
C GLU A 258 -15.98 25.44 8.52
N THR A 259 -17.05 24.80 8.98
CA THR A 259 -17.22 24.41 10.39
C THR A 259 -16.30 23.26 10.81
N ASN A 260 -15.66 22.58 9.84
CA ASN A 260 -14.84 21.39 10.04
C ASN A 260 -13.38 21.64 9.65
N ARG A 261 -12.46 20.94 10.34
CA ARG A 261 -11.03 20.98 10.01
C ARG A 261 -10.77 20.34 8.66
N SER A 262 -10.20 21.11 7.75
CA SER A 262 -10.03 20.69 6.36
C SER A 262 -8.87 21.38 5.65
N LEU A 263 -8.40 20.74 4.58
CA LEU A 263 -7.43 21.29 3.63
C LEU A 263 -7.92 21.05 2.21
N LEU A 264 -7.71 22.02 1.32
CA LEU A 264 -7.98 21.83 -0.10
C LEU A 264 -6.74 21.24 -0.77
N ILE A 265 -6.89 20.03 -1.31
CA ILE A 265 -5.89 19.35 -2.12
C ILE A 265 -6.25 19.61 -3.58
N TRP A 266 -5.31 20.09 -4.38
CA TRP A 266 -5.58 20.41 -5.79
C TRP A 266 -4.34 20.17 -6.65
N GLY A 267 -4.53 20.14 -7.96
CA GLY A 267 -3.43 19.96 -8.90
C GLY A 267 -3.91 19.87 -10.33
N THR A 268 -3.01 19.46 -11.21
CA THR A 268 -3.22 19.41 -12.66
C THR A 268 -2.64 18.14 -13.26
N ILE A 269 -3.18 17.74 -14.41
CA ILE A 269 -2.65 16.67 -15.25
C ILE A 269 -2.16 17.26 -16.56
N GLU A 270 -0.94 16.91 -16.95
CA GLU A 270 -0.34 17.30 -18.22
C GLU A 270 0.01 16.04 -19.04
N PRO A 271 -0.48 15.91 -20.30
CA PRO A 271 -1.40 16.82 -20.99
C PRO A 271 -2.81 16.85 -20.35
N ASN A 272 -3.59 17.87 -20.68
CA ASN A 272 -4.94 18.06 -20.12
C ASN A 272 -5.85 16.90 -20.54
N ILE A 273 -6.22 16.04 -19.59
CA ILE A 273 -7.15 14.93 -19.79
C ILE A 273 -8.43 15.26 -19.02
N PRO A 274 -9.54 15.61 -19.69
CA PRO A 274 -10.80 15.91 -19.01
C PRO A 274 -11.45 14.63 -18.46
N ASN A 275 -12.13 14.75 -17.32
CA ASN A 275 -12.80 13.63 -16.65
C ASN A 275 -11.87 12.44 -16.32
N CYS A 276 -10.56 12.65 -16.15
CA CYS A 276 -9.70 11.61 -15.57
C CYS A 276 -10.09 11.41 -14.12
N ASN A 277 -10.30 10.14 -13.72
CA ASN A 277 -10.40 9.77 -12.32
C ASN A 277 -9.05 9.98 -11.62
N VAL A 278 -9.00 10.94 -10.71
CA VAL A 278 -7.86 11.22 -9.84
C VAL A 278 -8.12 10.64 -8.47
N THR A 279 -7.18 9.83 -8.00
CA THR A 279 -7.23 9.22 -6.68
C THR A 279 -6.24 9.91 -5.76
N ILE A 280 -6.74 10.42 -4.63
CA ILE A 280 -5.95 11.03 -3.57
C ILE A 280 -5.68 9.96 -2.52
N TYR A 281 -4.42 9.55 -2.37
CA TYR A 281 -3.98 8.64 -1.33
C TYR A 281 -3.54 9.42 -0.10
N VAL A 282 -3.97 8.99 1.07
CA VAL A 282 -3.63 9.55 2.38
C VAL A 282 -3.14 8.43 3.27
N LYS A 283 -1.84 8.42 3.58
CA LYS A 283 -1.19 7.40 4.41
C LYS A 283 -0.89 7.95 5.80
N SER A 284 -1.33 7.24 6.85
CA SER A 284 -1.06 7.57 8.26
C SER A 284 -0.98 6.30 9.10
N GLU A 285 0.01 6.21 10.00
CA GLU A 285 0.16 5.08 10.95
C GLU A 285 0.14 3.68 10.30
N GLY A 286 0.69 3.57 9.08
CA GLY A 286 0.71 2.32 8.31
C GLY A 286 -0.60 1.98 7.57
N ASN A 287 -1.66 2.77 7.76
CA ASN A 287 -2.91 2.64 7.03
C ASN A 287 -2.92 3.59 5.81
N ILE A 288 -3.41 3.09 4.67
CA ILE A 288 -3.60 3.89 3.45
C ILE A 288 -5.11 4.04 3.23
N GLN A 289 -5.58 5.28 3.22
CA GLN A 289 -6.91 5.64 2.79
C GLN A 289 -6.84 6.29 1.40
N TYR A 290 -7.94 6.25 0.66
CA TYR A 290 -8.02 6.95 -0.61
C TYR A 290 -9.39 7.61 -0.81
N ASN A 291 -9.40 8.69 -1.59
CA ASN A 291 -10.59 9.36 -2.08
C ASN A 291 -10.46 9.58 -3.59
N LYS A 292 -11.58 9.79 -4.27
CA LYS A 292 -11.60 10.03 -5.71
C LYS A 292 -12.19 11.39 -6.03
N THR A 293 -11.64 12.03 -7.05
CA THR A 293 -12.16 13.23 -7.71
C THR A 293 -11.94 13.08 -9.21
N ILE A 294 -12.41 14.04 -10.00
CA ILE A 294 -12.23 14.06 -11.46
C ILE A 294 -11.59 15.37 -11.90
N THR A 295 -10.90 15.34 -13.03
CA THR A 295 -10.42 16.56 -13.67
C THR A 295 -11.52 17.31 -14.43
N ASP A 296 -11.40 18.63 -14.46
CA ASP A 296 -12.17 19.52 -15.32
C ASP A 296 -11.70 19.49 -16.79
N GLU A 297 -12.29 20.33 -17.64
CA GLU A 297 -11.93 20.43 -19.07
C GLU A 297 -10.47 20.84 -19.33
N ASN A 298 -9.83 21.47 -18.34
CA ASN A 298 -8.45 21.93 -18.40
C ASN A 298 -7.47 20.98 -17.71
N GLY A 299 -7.92 19.81 -17.26
CA GLY A 299 -7.08 18.85 -16.56
C GLY A 299 -6.79 19.22 -15.10
N ASN A 300 -7.48 20.20 -14.53
CA ASN A 300 -7.34 20.56 -13.11
C ASN A 300 -8.23 19.68 -12.25
N TYR A 301 -7.79 19.32 -11.05
CA TYR A 301 -8.60 18.62 -10.07
C TYR A 301 -8.50 19.30 -8.69
N ALA A 302 -9.53 19.11 -7.88
CA ALA A 302 -9.58 19.58 -6.50
C ALA A 302 -10.35 18.59 -5.62
N PHE A 303 -9.97 18.51 -4.35
CA PHE A 303 -10.59 17.67 -3.34
C PHE A 303 -10.46 18.32 -1.97
N LEU A 304 -11.59 18.51 -1.28
CA LEU A 304 -11.62 19.01 0.09
C LEU A 304 -11.42 17.84 1.06
N TRP A 305 -10.26 17.77 1.69
CA TRP A 305 -9.93 16.71 2.63
C TRP A 305 -10.28 17.13 4.07
N ASN A 306 -11.28 16.46 4.64
CA ASN A 306 -11.68 16.63 6.03
C ASN A 306 -10.94 15.64 6.93
N PHE A 307 -10.42 16.12 8.06
CA PHE A 307 -9.71 15.28 9.04
C PHE A 307 -10.14 15.61 10.46
N THR A 308 -10.15 14.59 11.32
CA THR A 308 -10.52 14.72 12.74
C THR A 308 -9.34 14.49 13.68
N LYS A 309 -8.26 13.89 13.18
CA LYS A 309 -7.07 13.56 13.95
C LYS A 309 -5.92 14.47 13.53
N ASP A 310 -5.12 14.83 14.53
CA ASP A 310 -3.79 15.40 14.37
C ASP A 310 -2.75 14.30 14.09
N GLY A 311 -1.60 14.69 13.55
CA GLY A 311 -0.51 13.78 13.23
C GLY A 311 0.09 14.00 11.85
N THR A 312 0.92 13.03 11.43
CA THR A 312 1.62 13.06 10.14
C THR A 312 0.88 12.23 9.11
N TYR A 313 0.68 12.82 7.94
CA TYR A 313 0.07 12.21 6.77
C TYR A 313 1.01 12.30 5.58
N TYR A 314 1.09 11.25 4.77
CA TYR A 314 1.76 11.30 3.47
C TYR A 314 0.68 11.25 2.39
N ILE A 315 0.64 12.29 1.56
CA ILE A 315 -0.44 12.52 0.60
C ILE A 315 0.13 12.58 -0.81
N SER A 316 -0.52 11.89 -1.74
CA SER A 316 -0.22 11.92 -3.17
C SER A 316 -1.50 11.80 -3.99
N ALA A 317 -1.45 12.24 -5.24
CA ALA A 317 -2.52 12.12 -6.20
C ALA A 317 -2.09 11.26 -7.38
N THR A 318 -3.03 10.51 -7.97
CA THR A 318 -2.74 9.59 -9.07
C THR A 318 -3.85 9.62 -10.09
N CYS A 319 -3.50 9.78 -11.38
CA CYS A 319 -4.43 9.49 -12.48
C CYS A 319 -4.07 8.11 -13.03
N SER A 320 -5.06 7.22 -13.12
CA SER A 320 -4.86 5.82 -13.56
C SER A 320 -4.51 5.69 -15.06
N GLY A 321 -4.50 6.81 -15.80
CA GLY A 321 -4.30 6.80 -17.25
C GLY A 321 -5.49 6.20 -18.00
N ASN A 322 -5.26 5.84 -19.26
CA ASN A 322 -6.25 5.25 -20.15
C ASN A 322 -5.57 4.45 -21.28
N GLN A 323 -6.27 4.19 -22.39
CA GLN A 323 -5.73 3.43 -23.54
C GLN A 323 -4.66 4.20 -24.34
N THR A 324 -4.52 5.50 -24.11
CA THR A 324 -3.54 6.38 -24.76
C THR A 324 -2.41 6.76 -23.81
N TYR A 325 -2.72 6.98 -22.54
CA TYR A 325 -1.82 7.54 -21.55
C TYR A 325 -1.53 6.55 -20.43
N ALA A 326 -0.26 6.40 -20.07
CA ALA A 326 0.14 5.69 -18.86
C ALA A 326 -0.28 6.50 -17.63
N GLY A 327 -0.86 5.83 -16.64
CA GLY A 327 -1.19 6.46 -15.36
C GLY A 327 0.08 6.88 -14.61
N ALA A 328 0.02 7.94 -13.83
CA ALA A 328 1.15 8.46 -13.09
C ALA A 328 0.75 9.00 -11.72
N ASP A 329 1.73 9.04 -10.82
CA ASP A 329 1.60 9.63 -9.49
C ASP A 329 2.17 11.06 -9.48
N SER A 330 1.63 11.88 -8.60
CA SER A 330 2.26 13.12 -8.17
C SER A 330 3.47 12.82 -7.27
N GLU A 331 4.20 13.88 -6.93
CA GLU A 331 5.09 13.84 -5.77
C GLU A 331 4.32 13.48 -4.49
N LYS A 332 5.01 12.89 -3.51
CA LYS A 332 4.48 12.63 -2.17
C LYS A 332 4.77 13.82 -1.28
N VAL A 333 3.72 14.36 -0.65
CA VAL A 333 3.79 15.51 0.26
C VAL A 333 3.54 15.03 1.68
N ALA A 334 4.46 15.35 2.60
CA ALA A 334 4.25 15.12 4.02
C ALA A 334 3.44 16.28 4.58
N VAL A 335 2.26 16.00 5.13
CA VAL A 335 1.36 17.00 5.72
C VAL A 335 1.22 16.71 7.20
N LEU A 336 1.59 17.72 7.99
CA LEU A 336 1.56 17.66 9.42
C LEU A 336 0.37 18.46 9.93
N ILE A 337 -0.53 17.80 10.64
CA ILE A 337 -1.74 18.40 11.19
C ILE A 337 -1.56 18.63 12.68
N GLY A 338 -1.64 19.89 13.11
CA GLY A 338 -1.63 20.24 14.54
C GLY A 338 -2.92 19.84 15.26
N PRO A 339 -2.94 19.87 16.61
CA PRO A 339 -4.17 19.62 17.36
C PRO A 339 -5.22 20.71 17.06
N PRO A 340 -6.51 20.42 17.24
CA PRO A 340 -7.55 21.41 17.01
C PRO A 340 -7.38 22.64 17.92
N GLN A 341 -7.83 23.80 17.46
CA GLN A 341 -7.78 25.01 18.27
C GLN A 341 -8.64 24.84 19.53
N LEU A 342 -8.06 25.20 20.68
CA LEU A 342 -8.78 25.29 21.95
C LEU A 342 -9.19 26.75 22.17
N LEU A 343 -10.47 27.00 22.44
CA LEU A 343 -10.97 28.34 22.77
C LEU A 343 -10.71 28.65 24.22
N GLN A 344 -9.95 29.71 24.50
CA GLN A 344 -9.69 30.17 25.86
C GLN A 344 -10.56 31.37 26.22
N PHE A 345 -11.09 31.34 27.45
CA PHE A 345 -11.70 32.48 28.10
C PHE A 345 -10.87 32.83 29.33
N GLN A 346 -10.34 34.05 29.36
CA GLN A 346 -9.54 34.57 30.46
C GLN A 346 -10.42 35.35 31.45
N SER A 347 -10.22 35.11 32.74
CA SER A 347 -10.68 35.97 33.84
C SER A 347 -9.51 36.21 34.79
N GLU A 348 -9.57 37.24 35.65
CA GLU A 348 -8.44 37.55 36.56
C GLU A 348 -8.10 36.43 37.57
N THR A 349 -8.94 35.40 37.71
CA THR A 349 -8.75 34.29 38.68
C THR A 349 -8.82 32.89 38.07
N TYR A 350 -9.35 32.74 36.84
CA TYR A 350 -9.53 31.46 36.18
C TYR A 350 -9.35 31.61 34.67
N ASN A 351 -8.65 30.64 34.08
CA ASN A 351 -8.67 30.41 32.63
C ASN A 351 -9.58 29.21 32.38
N TYR A 352 -10.54 29.32 31.47
CA TYR A 352 -11.38 28.19 31.03
C TYR A 352 -11.12 27.90 29.56
N VAL A 353 -11.14 26.62 29.19
CA VAL A 353 -11.08 26.16 27.79
C VAL A 353 -12.43 25.59 27.38
N VAL A 354 -12.88 25.96 26.18
CA VAL A 354 -14.00 25.34 25.47
C VAL A 354 -13.40 24.52 24.34
N GLY A 355 -13.48 23.19 24.45
CA GLY A 355 -12.81 22.26 23.53
C GLY A 355 -12.91 20.80 23.98
N ILE A 356 -12.19 19.91 23.29
CA ILE A 356 -12.22 18.43 23.37
C ILE A 356 -12.50 17.88 24.79
N PRO A 357 -13.28 16.78 24.95
CA PRO A 357 -13.53 16.13 26.25
C PRO A 357 -12.28 15.96 27.11
N VAL A 358 -12.43 16.16 28.42
CA VAL A 358 -11.35 16.09 29.43
C VAL A 358 -10.58 14.77 29.38
N SER A 359 -11.24 13.67 29.01
CA SER A 359 -10.61 12.36 28.82
C SER A 359 -9.52 12.38 27.75
N ASP A 360 -9.70 13.16 26.68
CA ASP A 360 -8.74 13.23 25.58
C ASP A 360 -7.60 14.21 25.92
N ILE A 361 -7.87 15.25 26.72
CA ILE A 361 -6.85 16.20 27.19
C ILE A 361 -5.92 15.55 28.24
N ALA A 362 -6.49 14.81 29.19
CA ALA A 362 -5.74 14.15 30.26
C ALA A 362 -4.87 12.96 29.78
N ILE A 363 -5.18 12.40 28.60
CA ILE A 363 -4.44 11.28 27.97
C ILE A 363 -3.56 11.76 26.80
N ARG A 364 -3.54 13.07 26.48
CA ARG A 364 -2.55 13.69 25.58
C ARG A 364 -1.41 14.33 26.40
N PRO A 365 -0.58 13.58 27.17
CA PRO A 365 0.50 14.21 27.91
C PRO A 365 1.57 14.68 26.93
N TYR A 366 1.44 15.92 26.45
CA TYR A 366 2.57 16.74 25.98
C TYR A 366 3.44 16.12 24.86
N MET A 367 2.99 15.06 24.18
CA MET A 367 3.79 14.37 23.18
C MET A 367 3.82 15.23 21.94
N GLY A 368 4.97 15.85 21.66
CA GLY A 368 5.29 16.37 20.34
C GLY A 368 5.03 15.29 19.28
N VAL A 369 4.71 15.72 18.06
CA VAL A 369 4.58 14.77 16.95
C VAL A 369 5.93 14.11 16.76
N LYS A 370 5.96 12.76 16.79
CA LYS A 370 7.18 11.97 16.58
C LYS A 370 7.93 12.44 15.34
N ASP A 371 9.25 12.34 15.36
CA ASP A 371 10.12 12.56 14.20
C ASP A 371 9.49 11.90 12.96
N PHE A 372 9.15 12.72 11.97
CA PHE A 372 8.44 12.26 10.78
C PHE A 372 9.28 12.33 9.50
N LEU A 373 10.45 12.95 9.62
CA LEU A 373 11.51 12.98 8.63
C LEU A 373 12.81 13.00 9.42
N ALA A 374 13.62 11.98 9.23
CA ALA A 374 14.94 11.83 9.84
C ALA A 374 15.94 11.46 8.74
N ALA A 375 16.98 12.29 8.58
CA ALA A 375 18.02 12.04 7.58
C ALA A 375 19.40 12.34 8.16
N PRO A 376 20.38 11.43 8.01
CA PRO A 376 21.77 11.76 8.27
C PRO A 376 22.29 12.69 7.16
N ILE A 377 23.00 13.75 7.56
CA ILE A 377 23.57 14.76 6.68
C ILE A 377 25.07 14.85 6.95
N GLU A 378 25.86 14.71 5.90
CA GLU A 378 27.32 14.76 6.00
C GLU A 378 27.84 16.19 6.16
N VAL A 379 29.06 16.34 6.67
CA VAL A 379 29.74 17.64 6.70
C VAL A 379 30.16 18.02 5.28
N ASN A 380 30.12 19.31 4.93
CA ASN A 380 30.37 19.82 3.57
C ASN A 380 29.28 19.40 2.56
N SER A 381 28.05 19.27 3.03
CA SER A 381 26.87 19.02 2.21
C SER A 381 25.94 20.22 2.24
N SER A 382 24.98 20.24 1.33
CA SER A 382 23.82 21.10 1.39
C SER A 382 22.55 20.25 1.41
N PHE A 383 21.44 20.83 1.82
CA PHE A 383 20.14 20.22 1.58
C PHE A 383 19.08 21.30 1.41
N SER A 384 17.99 20.95 0.72
CA SER A 384 16.85 21.83 0.53
C SER A 384 15.53 21.09 0.70
N TYR A 385 14.48 21.85 1.00
CA TYR A 385 13.10 21.39 1.00
C TYR A 385 12.15 22.58 0.88
N SER A 386 10.90 22.32 0.51
CA SER A 386 9.84 23.33 0.47
C SER A 386 8.80 23.07 1.55
N PHE A 387 8.30 24.14 2.18
CA PHE A 387 7.22 24.07 3.15
C PHE A 387 6.13 25.11 2.88
N ASN A 388 4.90 24.80 3.29
CA ASN A 388 3.75 25.72 3.27
C ASN A 388 2.98 25.58 4.58
N VAL A 389 2.71 26.72 5.22
CA VAL A 389 1.89 26.79 6.44
C VAL A 389 0.46 27.12 6.04
N LEU A 390 -0.48 26.25 6.41
CA LEU A 390 -1.88 26.32 6.01
C LEU A 390 -2.78 26.47 7.25
N SER A 391 -3.87 27.23 7.14
CA SER A 391 -4.90 27.27 8.17
C SER A 391 -5.82 26.06 8.01
N THR A 392 -6.14 25.38 9.12
CA THR A 392 -7.07 24.24 9.10
C THR A 392 -8.54 24.63 9.27
N GLY A 393 -8.85 25.93 9.20
CA GLY A 393 -10.22 26.42 9.03
C GLY A 393 -11.10 26.42 10.28
N GLN A 394 -10.58 26.11 11.47
CA GLN A 394 -11.38 26.14 12.70
C GLN A 394 -11.56 27.59 13.19
N SER A 395 -12.37 28.38 12.47
CA SER A 395 -12.64 29.76 12.83
C SER A 395 -13.56 29.82 14.04
N THR A 396 -12.99 30.16 15.19
CA THR A 396 -13.70 30.24 16.47
C THR A 396 -14.49 31.55 16.65
N SER A 397 -14.53 32.40 15.61
CA SER A 397 -15.22 33.70 15.61
C SER A 397 -16.76 33.62 15.74
N GLU A 398 -17.35 32.42 15.80
CA GLU A 398 -18.79 32.22 15.94
C GLU A 398 -19.25 31.84 17.37
N VAL A 399 -18.33 31.68 18.33
CA VAL A 399 -18.75 31.47 19.73
C VAL A 399 -19.26 32.78 20.30
N LYS A 400 -20.58 32.95 20.25
CA LYS A 400 -21.25 34.06 20.93
C LYS A 400 -20.85 34.05 22.40
N THR A 401 -20.47 35.21 22.92
CA THR A 401 -20.11 35.40 24.32
C THR A 401 -21.15 36.26 25.03
N MET A 402 -21.34 36.01 26.32
CA MET A 402 -22.09 36.86 27.22
C MET A 402 -21.19 37.39 28.33
N THR A 403 -21.51 38.59 28.80
CA THR A 403 -20.83 39.21 29.94
C THR A 403 -21.62 38.93 31.21
N LEU A 404 -21.04 38.20 32.16
CA LEU A 404 -21.61 37.95 33.48
C LEU A 404 -20.96 38.91 34.49
N THR A 405 -21.78 39.68 35.21
CA THR A 405 -21.32 40.49 36.34
C THR A 405 -21.64 39.76 37.65
N LEU A 406 -20.60 39.24 38.29
CA LEU A 406 -20.67 38.74 39.66
C LEU A 406 -20.80 39.95 40.60
N PRO A 407 -21.84 40.03 41.43
CA PRO A 407 -21.99 41.13 42.38
C PRO A 407 -20.89 41.08 43.45
N ALA A 408 -20.59 42.24 44.06
CA ALA A 408 -19.66 42.30 45.19
C ALA A 408 -20.21 41.46 46.36
N THR A 409 -19.33 40.70 47.03
CA THR A 409 -19.70 39.89 48.20
C THR A 409 -18.79 40.19 49.39
N GLU A 410 -19.39 40.19 50.58
CA GLU A 410 -18.66 40.29 51.84
C GLU A 410 -18.45 38.90 52.44
N HIS A 411 -17.21 38.54 52.71
CA HIS A 411 -16.88 37.30 53.40
C HIS A 411 -16.29 37.59 54.77
N THR A 412 -16.99 37.13 55.81
CA THR A 412 -16.51 37.26 57.17
C THR A 412 -15.71 36.02 57.56
N ILE A 413 -14.41 36.18 57.75
CA ILE A 413 -13.53 35.10 58.21
C ILE A 413 -13.23 35.30 59.69
N ARG A 414 -13.44 34.24 60.48
CA ARG A 414 -13.10 34.22 61.91
C ARG A 414 -11.75 33.54 62.09
N SER A 415 -10.74 34.32 62.44
CA SER A 415 -9.41 33.81 62.77
C SER A 415 -9.42 32.98 64.06
N ARG A 416 -8.43 32.09 64.24
CA ARG A 416 -8.23 31.28 65.47
C ARG A 416 -8.15 32.14 66.74
N ASN A 417 -7.76 33.41 66.62
CA ASN A 417 -7.71 34.36 67.74
C ASN A 417 -9.05 35.09 67.98
N ARG A 418 -10.17 34.59 67.45
CA ARG A 418 -11.53 35.18 67.51
C ARG A 418 -11.70 36.55 66.86
N ILE A 419 -10.69 37.05 66.14
CA ILE A 419 -10.79 38.27 65.33
C ILE A 419 -11.69 37.97 64.13
N ILE A 420 -12.71 38.81 63.94
CA ILE A 420 -13.63 38.77 62.81
C ILE A 420 -13.08 39.77 61.79
N GLN A 421 -12.65 39.28 60.63
CA GLN A 421 -12.27 40.12 59.49
C GLN A 421 -13.31 39.98 58.39
N THR A 422 -13.83 41.11 57.93
CA THR A 422 -14.67 41.16 56.73
C THR A 422 -13.79 41.47 55.53
N ILE A 423 -13.76 40.56 54.58
CA ILE A 423 -13.08 40.72 53.31
C ILE A 423 -14.13 41.14 52.29
N GLN A 424 -13.91 42.30 51.68
CA GLN A 424 -14.68 42.78 50.55
C GLN A 424 -14.16 42.11 49.28
N VAL A 425 -15.01 41.34 48.62
CA VAL A 425 -14.74 40.84 47.27
C VAL A 425 -15.50 41.77 46.32
N PRO A 426 -14.80 42.59 45.50
CA PRO A 426 -15.46 43.54 44.62
C PRO A 426 -16.27 42.83 43.54
N ALA A 427 -17.26 43.54 42.98
CA ALA A 427 -18.02 43.04 41.84
C ALA A 427 -17.07 42.77 40.67
N LYS A 428 -17.28 41.66 39.98
CA LYS A 428 -16.37 41.17 38.95
C LYS A 428 -17.13 40.83 37.69
N THR A 429 -16.67 41.40 36.57
CA THR A 429 -17.21 41.07 35.26
C THR A 429 -16.36 40.01 34.59
N ILE A 430 -17.00 38.95 34.09
CA ILE A 430 -16.36 37.87 33.32
C ILE A 430 -17.08 37.69 31.98
N VAL A 431 -16.34 37.29 30.95
CA VAL A 431 -16.90 36.95 29.62
C VAL A 431 -16.91 35.44 29.48
N VAL A 432 -18.08 34.86 29.17
CA VAL A 432 -18.27 33.41 29.00
C VAL A 432 -19.01 33.12 27.69
N PRO A 433 -18.94 31.91 27.14
CA PRO A 433 -19.79 31.51 26.00
C PRO A 433 -21.27 31.63 26.32
N GLU A 434 -22.09 32.06 25.36
CA GLU A 434 -23.55 32.14 25.49
C GLU A 434 -24.17 30.74 25.62
N ASN A 435 -23.59 29.76 24.91
CA ASN A 435 -23.90 28.34 25.06
C ASN A 435 -22.57 27.56 25.13
N ILE A 436 -22.49 26.56 26.00
CA ILE A 436 -21.44 25.54 25.95
C ILE A 436 -21.92 24.47 24.97
N PRO A 437 -21.27 24.27 23.79
CA PRO A 437 -21.63 23.19 22.89
C PRO A 437 -21.74 21.83 23.64
N PRO A 438 -22.73 20.98 23.32
CA PRO A 438 -22.85 19.66 23.93
C PRO A 438 -21.54 18.88 23.82
N GLY A 439 -21.03 18.37 24.96
CA GLY A 439 -19.78 17.58 25.02
C GLY A 439 -18.56 18.31 25.61
N LEU A 440 -18.68 19.57 26.03
CA LEU A 440 -17.56 20.34 26.61
C LEU A 440 -17.76 20.57 28.12
N GLN A 441 -16.67 20.58 28.91
CA GLN A 441 -16.70 20.86 30.35
C GLN A 441 -15.73 21.98 30.75
N PRO A 442 -16.10 22.87 31.70
CA PRO A 442 -15.17 23.87 32.24
C PRO A 442 -14.03 23.20 33.00
N LEU A 443 -12.78 23.57 32.68
CA LEU A 443 -11.57 23.10 33.36
C LEU A 443 -10.88 24.26 34.08
N ALA A 444 -10.35 24.01 35.28
CA ALA A 444 -9.42 24.92 35.95
C ALA A 444 -8.00 24.65 35.43
N LEU A 445 -7.39 25.64 34.80
CA LEU A 445 -6.07 25.54 34.16
C LEU A 445 -4.92 26.00 35.08
N PRO A 446 -3.65 25.62 34.79
CA PRO A 446 -2.46 26.21 35.39
C PRO A 446 -2.33 27.72 35.12
N ASN A 447 -1.50 28.41 35.93
CA ASN A 447 -1.37 29.87 35.93
C ASN A 447 -0.78 30.45 34.64
N ASP A 448 -0.02 29.67 33.87
CA ASP A 448 0.49 30.06 32.55
C ASP A 448 0.13 28.99 31.51
N PHE A 449 -0.83 29.31 30.64
CA PHE A 449 -1.31 28.39 29.60
C PHE A 449 -0.39 28.37 28.38
N ASN A 450 0.44 29.41 28.20
CA ASN A 450 1.45 29.43 27.14
C ASN A 450 2.48 28.32 27.31
N ASP A 451 2.52 27.62 28.45
CA ASP A 451 3.35 26.43 28.69
C ASP A 451 2.69 25.11 28.23
N THR A 452 1.38 25.07 27.98
CA THR A 452 0.65 23.79 27.75
C THR A 452 0.31 23.46 26.31
N ILE A 453 0.31 24.43 25.38
CA ILE A 453 -0.23 24.23 24.02
C ILE A 453 0.60 24.84 22.89
N ASN A 454 1.82 25.35 23.10
CA ASN A 454 2.62 25.81 21.96
C ASN A 454 3.18 24.59 21.23
N ASN A 455 2.38 24.00 20.34
CA ASN A 455 2.91 23.11 19.34
C ASN A 455 3.57 23.97 18.27
N GLN A 456 4.89 24.00 18.30
CA GLN A 456 5.70 24.64 17.27
C GLN A 456 6.12 23.58 16.26
N PHE A 457 5.87 23.84 14.99
CA PHE A 457 6.43 23.00 13.94
C PHE A 457 7.83 23.48 13.62
N CYS A 458 8.79 22.58 13.78
CA CYS A 458 10.18 22.93 13.61
C CYS A 458 10.98 21.87 12.86
N PHE A 459 12.13 22.31 12.37
CA PHE A 459 13.23 21.45 12.03
C PHE A 459 14.32 21.58 13.06
N ILE A 460 14.96 20.45 13.35
CA ILE A 460 16.09 20.37 14.25
C ILE A 460 17.24 19.71 13.49
N LEU A 461 18.34 20.44 13.38
CA LEU A 461 19.61 19.93 12.91
C LEU A 461 20.50 19.72 14.13
N LYS A 462 20.85 18.47 14.42
CA LYS A 462 21.63 18.11 15.63
C LYS A 462 22.94 17.44 15.24
N LYS A 463 24.06 17.98 15.71
CA LYS A 463 25.39 17.41 15.50
C LYS A 463 25.53 16.11 16.29
N THR A 464 26.03 15.07 15.65
CA THR A 464 26.29 13.76 16.26
C THR A 464 27.70 13.71 16.84
N ALA A 465 27.98 12.70 17.67
CA ALA A 465 29.33 12.48 18.21
C ALA A 465 30.39 12.21 17.12
N THR A 466 29.97 11.76 15.93
CA THR A 466 30.84 11.53 14.77
C THR A 466 31.08 12.79 13.94
N GLY A 467 30.48 13.91 14.31
CA GLY A 467 30.56 15.19 13.59
C GLY A 467 29.60 15.32 12.41
N GLN A 468 28.79 14.30 12.12
CA GLN A 468 27.67 14.37 11.16
C GLN A 468 26.50 15.15 11.77
N TYR A 469 25.49 15.46 10.97
CA TYR A 469 24.26 16.07 11.44
C TYR A 469 23.07 15.15 11.24
N ASN A 470 22.20 15.06 12.25
CA ASN A 470 20.88 14.47 12.10
C ASN A 470 19.89 15.59 11.85
N PHE A 471 19.26 15.56 10.68
CA PHE A 471 18.13 16.39 10.35
C PHE A 471 16.85 15.71 10.81
N THR A 472 16.05 16.41 11.62
CA THR A 472 14.76 15.93 12.12
C THR A 472 13.69 16.99 11.93
N ALA A 473 12.50 16.58 11.50
CA ALA A 473 11.32 17.42 11.45
C ALA A 473 10.30 16.91 12.48
N GLN A 474 9.82 17.79 13.36
CA GLN A 474 8.89 17.42 14.43
C GLN A 474 8.03 18.60 14.93
N GLY A 475 6.89 18.26 15.52
CA GLY A 475 6.11 19.21 16.31
C GLY A 475 6.60 19.19 17.75
N LEU A 476 7.00 20.34 18.30
CA LEU A 476 7.48 20.49 19.68
C LEU A 476 6.41 21.07 20.57
N ALA A 477 6.24 20.51 21.77
CA ALA A 477 5.55 21.19 22.86
C ALA A 477 6.53 22.10 23.64
N ASN A 478 6.03 23.00 24.49
CA ASN A 478 6.91 23.88 25.30
C ASN A 478 7.90 23.13 26.17
N ARG A 479 7.51 21.97 26.71
CA ARG A 479 8.45 21.14 27.48
C ARG A 479 9.65 20.72 26.64
N ASP A 480 9.44 20.45 25.36
CA ASP A 480 10.48 20.02 24.43
C ASP A 480 11.38 21.22 24.12
N ILE A 481 10.81 22.41 23.93
CA ILE A 481 11.57 23.67 23.77
C ILE A 481 12.40 23.98 25.02
N THR A 482 11.81 23.85 26.21
CA THR A 482 12.52 24.05 27.48
C THR A 482 13.65 23.02 27.63
N ALA A 483 13.42 21.76 27.27
CA ALA A 483 14.46 20.73 27.28
C ALA A 483 15.58 21.03 26.28
N LEU A 484 15.25 21.55 25.08
CA LEU A 484 16.24 22.00 24.10
C LEU A 484 17.07 23.18 24.62
N LYS A 485 16.45 24.12 25.34
CA LYS A 485 17.14 25.28 25.95
C LYS A 485 17.98 24.93 27.18
N GLN A 486 17.55 23.94 27.97
CA GLN A 486 18.21 23.54 29.21
C GLN A 486 19.21 22.39 29.04
N GLY A 487 19.26 21.78 27.85
CA GLY A 487 20.19 20.69 27.56
C GLY A 487 21.65 21.15 27.61
N ASN A 488 22.58 20.18 27.73
CA ASN A 488 24.03 20.41 27.68
C ASN A 488 24.53 20.83 26.28
N LEU A 489 23.63 20.99 25.30
CA LEU A 489 23.94 21.33 23.92
C LEU A 489 23.68 22.82 23.70
N SER A 490 24.62 23.49 23.05
CA SER A 490 24.42 24.86 22.60
C SER A 490 23.43 24.88 21.42
N THR A 491 22.27 25.53 21.62
CA THR A 491 21.13 25.53 20.68
C THR A 491 20.83 26.94 20.15
N VAL A 492 20.76 27.08 18.83
CA VAL A 492 20.33 28.33 18.15
C VAL A 492 18.90 28.16 17.62
N PHE A 493 18.04 29.15 17.88
CA PHE A 493 16.66 29.17 17.40
C PHE A 493 16.46 30.21 16.30
N PHE A 494 15.86 29.80 15.20
CA PHE A 494 15.37 30.67 14.12
C PHE A 494 13.85 30.60 14.10
N ASN A 495 13.18 31.75 14.15
CA ASN A 495 11.75 31.80 14.00
C ASN A 495 11.39 32.41 12.65
N ALA A 496 10.97 31.56 11.70
CA ALA A 496 10.55 32.02 10.38
C ALA A 496 9.10 32.51 10.37
N THR A 497 8.33 32.30 11.45
CA THR A 497 6.88 32.52 11.46
C THR A 497 6.49 33.96 11.12
N ASP A 498 7.28 34.95 11.55
CA ASP A 498 6.99 36.38 11.30
C ASP A 498 7.43 36.83 9.89
N ALA A 499 8.20 36.01 9.18
CA ALA A 499 8.77 36.30 7.86
C ALA A 499 8.08 35.54 6.71
N ILE A 500 7.02 34.80 7.01
CA ILE A 500 6.29 33.98 6.02
C ILE A 500 4.81 34.33 6.00
N ASN A 501 4.19 34.11 4.84
CA ASN A 501 2.75 34.22 4.62
C ASN A 501 2.10 32.84 4.67
N ILE A 502 0.94 32.74 5.33
CA ILE A 502 0.11 31.54 5.32
C ILE A 502 -0.40 31.28 3.90
N GLY A 503 -0.30 30.05 3.44
CA GLY A 503 -0.75 29.62 2.11
C GLY A 503 0.30 29.75 1.00
N GLU A 504 1.49 30.27 1.30
CA GLU A 504 2.58 30.38 0.33
C GLU A 504 3.67 29.32 0.58
N TRP A 505 4.27 28.84 -0.51
CA TRP A 505 5.42 27.93 -0.45
C TRP A 505 6.71 28.71 -0.27
N TYR A 506 7.51 28.25 0.69
CA TYR A 506 8.87 28.71 0.94
C TYR A 506 9.85 27.57 0.72
N THR A 507 11.02 27.86 0.17
CA THR A 507 12.12 26.90 0.04
C THR A 507 13.20 27.23 1.05
N VAL A 508 13.62 26.24 1.81
CA VAL A 508 14.73 26.33 2.74
C VAL A 508 15.96 25.72 2.09
N PHE A 509 17.06 26.46 2.09
CA PHE A 509 18.38 25.98 1.69
C PHE A 509 19.29 26.00 2.91
N THR A 510 19.89 24.86 3.20
CA THR A 510 20.89 24.74 4.26
C THR A 510 22.21 24.33 3.66
N GLU A 511 23.26 25.10 3.92
CA GLU A 511 24.64 24.78 3.56
C GLU A 511 25.41 24.48 4.83
N ILE A 512 26.00 23.29 4.91
CA ILE A 512 26.78 22.83 6.05
C ILE A 512 28.24 22.76 5.63
N SER A 513 29.09 23.58 6.24
CA SER A 513 30.54 23.44 6.15
C SER A 513 31.10 22.90 7.46
N LYS A 514 32.41 22.64 7.49
CA LYS A 514 33.12 22.21 8.70
C LYS A 514 32.91 23.16 9.88
N ASP A 515 32.93 24.47 9.62
CA ASP A 515 32.98 25.51 10.66
C ASP A 515 31.78 26.48 10.60
N SER A 516 30.89 26.34 9.61
CA SER A 516 29.70 27.18 9.48
C SER A 516 28.47 26.42 9.00
N LEU A 517 27.30 26.90 9.41
CA LEU A 517 25.99 26.51 8.89
C LEU A 517 25.32 27.77 8.37
N THR A 518 24.79 27.75 7.15
CA THR A 518 23.96 28.84 6.64
C THR A 518 22.58 28.30 6.33
N ILE A 519 21.54 28.92 6.89
CA ILE A 519 20.14 28.61 6.57
C ILE A 519 19.57 29.82 5.84
N LYS A 520 18.95 29.59 4.68
CA LYS A 520 18.22 30.59 3.90
C LYS A 520 16.78 30.12 3.72
N VAL A 521 15.83 30.99 4.02
CA VAL A 521 14.40 30.78 3.72
C VAL A 521 14.04 31.72 2.58
N GLN A 522 13.58 31.19 1.45
CA GLN A 522 13.26 31.94 0.24
C GLN A 522 11.81 31.73 -0.18
N ASP A 523 11.16 32.78 -0.68
CA ASP A 523 9.84 32.66 -1.32
C ASP A 523 9.93 32.04 -2.72
N LYS A 524 8.78 31.94 -3.41
CA LYS A 524 8.69 31.40 -4.77
C LYS A 524 9.44 32.24 -5.81
N GLU A 525 9.67 33.53 -5.55
CA GLU A 525 10.49 34.44 -6.36
C GLU A 525 12.00 34.30 -6.08
N GLY A 526 12.38 33.53 -5.05
CA GLY A 526 13.77 33.36 -4.63
C GLY A 526 14.29 34.48 -3.73
N THR A 527 13.41 35.36 -3.23
CA THR A 527 13.78 36.43 -2.30
C THR A 527 14.00 35.83 -0.92
N SER A 528 15.18 36.08 -0.34
CA SER A 528 15.51 35.62 1.01
C SER A 528 14.69 36.39 2.04
N GLN A 529 13.82 35.69 2.75
CA GLN A 529 13.05 36.19 3.89
C GLN A 529 13.84 36.08 5.20
N LEU A 530 14.72 35.09 5.27
CA LEU A 530 15.64 34.86 6.39
C LEU A 530 16.97 34.34 5.86
N SER A 531 18.09 34.86 6.34
CA SER A 531 19.43 34.37 6.00
C SER A 531 20.41 34.72 7.10
N GLU A 532 20.79 33.73 7.91
CA GLU A 532 21.75 33.94 9.00
C GLU A 532 22.88 32.89 8.95
N PRO A 533 24.15 33.30 8.90
CA PRO A 533 25.28 32.41 9.08
C PRO A 533 25.48 32.09 10.56
N ILE A 534 25.73 30.82 10.87
CA ILE A 534 25.93 30.30 12.23
C ILE A 534 27.32 29.69 12.30
N ASN A 535 28.06 30.02 13.36
CA ASN A 535 29.30 29.33 13.68
C ASN A 535 28.98 27.95 14.28
N THR A 536 29.38 26.86 13.61
CA THR A 536 29.12 25.47 14.06
C THR A 536 30.15 24.96 15.06
N LEU A 537 31.20 25.74 15.35
CA LEU A 537 32.18 25.44 16.39
C LEU A 537 31.59 25.62 17.80
N ASP A 538 30.61 26.52 17.94
CA ASP A 538 30.04 26.91 19.24
C ASP A 538 28.63 26.35 19.47
N ASN A 539 28.04 25.66 18.48
CA ASN A 539 26.65 25.20 18.50
C ASN A 539 26.54 23.74 18.07
N ASP A 540 25.91 22.93 18.93
CA ASP A 540 25.67 21.51 18.67
C ASP A 540 24.30 21.26 18.04
N GLN A 541 23.41 22.26 18.08
CA GLN A 541 22.03 22.13 17.64
C GLN A 541 21.49 23.43 17.04
N VAL A 542 20.72 23.30 15.96
CA VAL A 542 20.01 24.41 15.32
C VAL A 542 18.54 24.04 15.16
N VAL A 543 17.64 24.94 15.54
CA VAL A 543 16.19 24.77 15.48
C VAL A 543 15.58 25.86 14.62
N LEU A 544 14.89 25.48 13.53
CA LEU A 544 14.11 26.39 12.69
C LEU A 544 12.63 26.17 12.96
N ILE A 545 11.97 27.14 13.58
CA ILE A 545 10.52 27.19 13.81
C ILE A 545 9.86 27.71 12.53
N MET A 546 9.04 26.87 11.89
CA MET A 546 8.25 27.21 10.71
C MET A 546 6.90 27.81 11.07
N ALA A 547 6.27 27.29 12.12
CA ALA A 547 4.96 27.75 12.57
C ALA A 547 4.87 27.65 14.09
N ASN A 548 4.29 28.67 14.70
CA ASN A 548 4.13 28.80 16.15
C ASN A 548 2.70 28.51 16.65
N ASN A 549 1.81 28.05 15.77
CA ASN A 549 0.39 27.88 16.07
C ASN A 549 -0.08 26.42 15.91
N VAL A 550 -0.95 26.01 16.83
CA VAL A 550 -1.63 24.71 16.90
C VAL A 550 -2.65 24.47 15.79
N ASP A 551 -3.35 25.51 15.30
CA ASP A 551 -4.41 25.35 14.28
C ASP A 551 -3.87 25.38 12.83
N SER A 552 -2.58 25.14 12.69
CA SER A 552 -1.91 25.10 11.40
C SER A 552 -1.69 23.68 10.93
N ALA A 553 -1.71 23.51 9.63
CA ALA A 553 -1.07 22.39 8.97
C ALA A 553 0.24 22.87 8.33
N VAL A 554 1.24 21.99 8.28
CA VAL A 554 2.50 22.25 7.57
C VAL A 554 2.68 21.17 6.51
N ALA A 555 2.64 21.57 5.25
CA ALA A 555 2.91 20.70 4.11
C ALA A 555 4.40 20.80 3.73
N LEU A 556 5.03 19.67 3.42
CA LEU A 556 6.46 19.53 3.17
C LEU A 556 6.71 18.67 1.92
N LYS A 557 7.56 19.17 1.02
CA LYS A 557 7.93 18.47 -0.22
C LYS A 557 9.33 18.84 -0.71
N ASN A 558 9.78 18.21 -1.79
CA ASN A 558 11.06 18.48 -2.45
C ASN A 558 12.30 18.39 -1.56
N PHE A 559 12.33 17.45 -0.60
CA PHE A 559 13.53 17.25 0.23
C PHE A 559 14.66 16.65 -0.61
N GLN A 560 15.80 17.34 -0.66
CA GLN A 560 16.99 16.96 -1.44
C GLN A 560 18.25 17.20 -0.62
N VAL A 561 19.23 16.31 -0.72
CA VAL A 561 20.56 16.46 -0.09
C VAL A 561 21.60 16.58 -1.21
N GLY A 562 22.35 17.68 -1.23
CA GLY A 562 23.44 17.98 -2.16
C GLY A 562 24.83 17.68 -1.58
N GLY A 563 25.68 17.03 -2.38
CA GLY A 563 27.10 16.74 -2.10
C GLY A 563 27.83 16.44 -3.41
N THR A 564 29.14 16.71 -3.47
CA THR A 564 29.96 16.72 -4.70
C THR A 564 29.85 15.46 -5.57
N THR A 565 29.36 15.65 -6.79
CA THR A 565 29.54 14.84 -8.01
C THR A 565 29.42 13.32 -7.90
N GLU A 566 28.23 12.82 -8.22
CA GLU A 566 28.06 12.13 -9.50
C GLU A 566 26.72 12.55 -10.08
N LYS A 567 26.77 13.22 -11.24
CA LYS A 567 25.58 13.63 -11.97
C LYS A 567 24.94 12.34 -12.46
N ALA A 568 23.99 11.78 -11.70
CA ALA A 568 23.14 10.72 -12.21
C ALA A 568 22.41 11.30 -13.43
N ASP A 569 22.82 10.82 -14.60
CA ASP A 569 22.11 11.03 -15.85
C ASP A 569 20.65 10.60 -15.62
N PRO A 570 19.65 11.47 -15.80
CA PRO A 570 18.25 11.11 -15.65
C PRO A 570 17.84 10.34 -16.91
N THR A 571 18.47 9.20 -17.16
CA THR A 571 17.87 8.18 -18.02
C THR A 571 16.76 7.54 -17.22
N THR A 572 15.53 7.89 -17.60
CA THR A 572 14.29 7.22 -17.26
C THR A 572 14.54 5.71 -17.16
N GLN A 573 14.65 5.16 -15.95
CA GLN A 573 14.74 3.71 -15.78
C GLN A 573 13.36 3.12 -16.03
N ILE A 574 13.06 2.90 -17.30
CA ILE A 574 12.05 1.92 -17.70
C ILE A 574 12.63 0.58 -17.25
N VAL A 575 12.11 0.00 -16.16
CA VAL A 575 12.41 -1.37 -15.78
C VAL A 575 11.76 -2.28 -16.82
N ARG A 576 12.46 -2.49 -17.94
CA ARG A 576 12.05 -3.43 -18.97
C ARG A 576 12.36 -4.83 -18.48
N PHE A 577 11.34 -5.58 -18.10
CA PHE A 577 11.48 -7.01 -17.89
C PHE A 577 11.82 -7.67 -19.24
N PRO A 578 12.79 -8.59 -19.29
CA PRO A 578 13.12 -9.28 -20.52
C PRO A 578 11.89 -10.02 -21.04
N THR A 579 11.48 -9.73 -22.28
CA THR A 579 10.52 -10.56 -23.00
C THR A 579 11.07 -11.99 -23.07
N PRO A 580 10.31 -13.03 -22.69
CA PRO A 580 10.76 -14.39 -22.88
C PRO A 580 11.09 -14.62 -24.37
N PRO A 581 12.16 -15.37 -24.68
CA PRO A 581 12.50 -15.65 -26.07
C PRO A 581 11.29 -16.32 -26.76
N PRO A 582 11.06 -16.03 -28.06
CA PRO A 582 9.98 -16.68 -28.81
C PRO A 582 10.09 -18.19 -28.64
N LYS A 583 8.97 -18.82 -28.26
CA LYS A 583 8.84 -20.26 -27.93
C LYS A 583 9.73 -21.08 -28.88
N SER A 584 10.85 -21.59 -28.36
CA SER A 584 11.71 -22.43 -29.16
C SER A 584 10.97 -23.75 -29.42
N LEU A 585 10.76 -24.05 -30.71
CA LEU A 585 10.18 -25.32 -31.18
C LEU A 585 10.88 -26.58 -30.62
N LEU A 586 12.03 -26.42 -29.97
CA LEU A 586 12.81 -27.50 -29.37
C LEU A 586 12.09 -28.25 -28.24
N PHE A 587 11.26 -27.59 -27.44
CA PHE A 587 10.52 -28.29 -26.37
C PHE A 587 9.37 -29.15 -26.91
N PHE A 588 8.77 -28.76 -28.04
CA PHE A 588 7.74 -29.56 -28.71
C PHE A 588 8.30 -30.86 -29.29
N GLY A 589 9.51 -30.82 -29.86
CA GLY A 589 10.15 -32.02 -30.38
C GLY A 589 10.42 -33.08 -29.31
N VAL A 590 10.87 -32.66 -28.12
CA VAL A 590 11.20 -33.59 -27.03
C VAL A 590 9.93 -34.13 -26.36
N ALA A 591 8.91 -33.29 -26.12
CA ALA A 591 7.66 -33.73 -25.51
C ALA A 591 6.88 -34.71 -26.42
N VAL A 592 6.82 -34.46 -27.74
CA VAL A 592 6.16 -35.38 -28.69
C VAL A 592 6.91 -36.71 -28.79
N VAL A 593 8.24 -36.71 -28.75
CA VAL A 593 9.05 -37.94 -28.74
C VAL A 593 8.85 -38.74 -27.44
N ILE A 594 8.75 -38.06 -26.29
CA ILE A 594 8.48 -38.73 -25.01
C ILE A 594 7.06 -39.33 -24.98
N ILE A 595 6.05 -38.59 -25.45
CA ILE A 595 4.66 -39.09 -25.51
C ILE A 595 4.54 -40.28 -26.48
N ALA A 596 5.19 -40.21 -27.65
CA ALA A 596 5.23 -41.32 -28.60
C ALA A 596 5.94 -42.55 -28.01
N ALA A 597 7.05 -42.36 -27.29
CA ALA A 597 7.77 -43.44 -26.62
C ALA A 597 6.93 -44.09 -25.51
N VAL A 598 6.22 -43.30 -24.70
CA VAL A 598 5.32 -43.81 -23.67
C VAL A 598 4.19 -44.61 -24.31
N MET A 599 3.53 -44.12 -25.37
CA MET A 599 2.46 -44.85 -26.05
C MET A 599 2.92 -46.17 -26.69
N ILE A 600 4.14 -46.22 -27.25
CA ILE A 600 4.73 -47.46 -27.76
C ILE A 600 4.96 -48.48 -26.63
N VAL A 601 5.47 -48.02 -25.48
CA VAL A 601 5.72 -48.88 -24.31
C VAL A 601 4.40 -49.39 -23.71
N THR A 602 3.38 -48.53 -23.59
CA THR A 602 2.06 -48.94 -23.06
C THR A 602 1.36 -49.92 -24.03
N GLY A 603 1.43 -49.66 -25.34
CA GLY A 603 0.89 -50.57 -26.36
C GLY A 603 1.58 -51.94 -26.36
N ALA A 604 2.90 -51.97 -26.23
CA ALA A 604 3.67 -53.21 -26.12
C ALA A 604 3.33 -53.99 -24.83
N ALA A 605 3.17 -53.31 -23.70
CA ALA A 605 2.78 -53.93 -22.43
C ALA A 605 1.38 -54.57 -22.50
N ILE A 606 0.42 -53.90 -23.15
CA ILE A 606 -0.93 -54.42 -23.37
C ILE A 606 -0.89 -55.65 -24.29
N HIS A 607 -0.08 -55.62 -25.35
CA HIS A 607 0.06 -56.75 -26.28
C HIS A 607 0.68 -57.99 -25.61
N VAL A 608 1.69 -57.81 -24.75
CA VAL A 608 2.31 -58.89 -23.96
C VAL A 608 1.34 -59.47 -22.93
N LYS A 609 0.50 -58.63 -22.31
CA LYS A 609 -0.52 -59.10 -21.36
C LYS A 609 -1.61 -59.93 -22.07
N LYS A 610 -1.99 -59.56 -23.30
CA LYS A 610 -2.96 -60.29 -24.13
C LYS A 610 -2.38 -61.62 -24.66
N SER A 611 -1.11 -61.68 -25.02
CA SER A 611 -0.46 -62.92 -25.48
C SER A 611 -0.24 -63.95 -24.37
N LYS A 612 -0.02 -63.50 -23.12
CA LYS A 612 0.04 -64.37 -21.94
C LYS A 612 -1.32 -64.92 -21.52
N ALA A 613 -2.40 -64.14 -21.72
CA ALA A 613 -3.76 -64.61 -21.46
C ALA A 613 -4.17 -65.74 -22.43
N ASN A 614 -3.83 -65.60 -23.72
CA ASN A 614 -4.15 -66.61 -24.74
C ASN A 614 -3.30 -67.89 -24.65
N ARG A 615 -2.16 -67.89 -23.94
CA ARG A 615 -1.34 -69.10 -23.70
C ARG A 615 -1.83 -69.96 -22.53
N LYS A 616 -2.71 -69.45 -21.66
CA LYS A 616 -3.23 -70.19 -20.49
C LYS A 616 -4.52 -70.96 -20.76
N SER A 617 -5.15 -70.82 -21.93
CA SER A 617 -6.44 -71.47 -22.24
C SER A 617 -6.34 -72.66 -23.20
N GLY A 618 -5.15 -73.16 -23.52
CA GLY A 618 -4.96 -74.27 -24.45
C GLY A 618 -4.04 -75.36 -23.89
N GLY A 619 -4.57 -76.27 -23.09
CA GLY A 619 -3.82 -77.46 -22.66
C GLY A 619 -4.45 -78.23 -21.51
N ALA A 620 -5.52 -79.00 -21.77
CA ALA A 620 -5.89 -80.16 -20.96
C ALA A 620 -6.88 -81.07 -21.70
N ALA A 621 -6.36 -82.11 -22.35
CA ALA A 621 -7.02 -83.38 -22.68
C ALA A 621 -5.92 -84.44 -22.52
N GLY A 622 -6.05 -85.58 -21.86
CA GLY A 622 -7.12 -86.23 -21.11
C GLY A 622 -6.57 -87.56 -20.57
N PHE A 623 -7.44 -88.34 -19.93
CA PHE A 623 -7.42 -89.82 -19.72
C PHE A 623 -7.36 -90.39 -18.27
N HIS A 624 -8.52 -90.99 -17.95
CA HIS A 624 -8.83 -92.30 -17.32
C HIS A 624 -8.55 -92.69 -15.85
N HIS A 625 -9.70 -92.97 -15.21
CA HIS A 625 -10.14 -94.20 -14.53
C HIS A 625 -10.10 -94.37 -13.00
N SER A 626 -11.34 -94.58 -12.50
CA SER A 626 -11.81 -95.53 -11.46
C SER A 626 -11.42 -95.37 -9.99
N GLY A 627 -12.46 -95.34 -9.14
CA GLY A 627 -12.48 -96.16 -7.92
C GLY A 627 -12.73 -95.44 -6.60
N GLY A 628 -14.01 -95.41 -6.17
CA GLY A 628 -14.49 -95.80 -4.84
C GLY A 628 -13.96 -95.10 -3.55
N GLY A 629 -14.88 -94.41 -2.87
CA GLY A 629 -15.27 -94.79 -1.49
C GLY A 629 -14.67 -94.04 -0.29
N PHE A 630 -15.58 -93.66 0.62
CA PHE A 630 -15.44 -93.41 2.08
C PHE A 630 -14.88 -92.07 2.61
N GLU A 631 -15.81 -91.19 3.04
CA GLU A 631 -16.04 -90.58 4.39
C GLU A 631 -14.97 -90.76 5.53
N PRO A 632 -15.01 -89.97 6.64
CA PRO A 632 -14.94 -88.50 6.89
C PRO A 632 -13.99 -88.22 8.13
N PRO A 633 -14.25 -87.31 9.10
CA PRO A 633 -14.29 -85.83 9.18
C PRO A 633 -13.27 -85.23 10.20
N PHE A 634 -13.49 -83.95 10.61
CA PHE A 634 -12.99 -83.16 11.78
C PHE A 634 -12.06 -81.98 11.43
N SER A 635 -12.54 -80.71 11.48
CA SER A 635 -12.67 -79.76 12.63
C SER A 635 -11.34 -79.03 12.91
N HIS A 636 -11.17 -77.72 13.23
CA HIS A 636 -11.93 -76.62 13.87
C HIS A 636 -11.18 -75.29 13.49
N PHE A 637 -11.84 -74.14 13.25
CA PHE A 637 -11.91 -72.89 14.07
C PHE A 637 -10.57 -72.28 14.60
N PRO A 638 -10.44 -70.95 14.91
CA PRO A 638 -11.46 -69.89 15.02
C PRO A 638 -11.10 -68.47 14.50
N LEU A 639 -12.08 -67.56 14.70
CA LEU A 639 -12.09 -66.07 14.70
C LEU A 639 -12.29 -65.33 13.38
#